data_AF-A0A5Q4FGJ7-F1
#
_entry.id   AF-A0A5Q4FGJ7-F1
#
_cell.length_a   1.000
_cell.length_b   1.000
_cell.length_c   1.000
_cell.angle_alpha   90.00
_cell.angle_beta   90.00
_cell.angle_gamma   90.00
#
_symmetry.space_group_name_H-M   'P 1'
#
loop_
_entity.id
_entity.type
_entity.pdbx_description
1 polymer ?
#
loop_
_entity_poly.entity_id
_entity_poly.type
_entity_poly.pdbx_seq_one_letter_code
_entity_poly.pdbx_strand_id
1 'polypeptide(L)'
;MGSAIGTQPGFRTACVVVLHTYPVPQLLRTTHCFLTPRLRNSMRINVHAHVFNFSSILTKETILLLSHRLTGRNLPEPLRDALLSYLRTRRKSRPGDISFDDFHRTIRGTRIFNRIIPKRLRGFFDSHLDLPPSSETTAALTSLLEATLIDRHQAPSSDVINAFEWLRIGFMKRIDDVTDDLVTHMDDDDVTVVLPMDIIDRKAGKRERALFLKQLEDTKRQALRYPGRILPFAKVNPVRTDSFHVMRDALHSGACVGLKLYPSLGYPVHGSVMEDTLRYCEKESVPVLLHCNDTGFRKSRKDAQHCNPREWLSVLDTHTNLKICFAHFGGQSQDGKPVWTAPELPQDSWAFAILELMERYPGRVYADISFHTEQHRSTEEEQNYRKNLLSVLSDDRCRDQVLWGTDYPLLRMEATDTDYTDSFRTLLGDELFTRISHHNPASFLGLPLHGEPAGANIIRHIKWLAAHHARAVQGRTAAWLRDHPDGAAIRGTDGQASTDGPAWDSNNRIHTTLFNFLWNNRHPAYLSERMKRLLRDQGDAPVELFEAVGRLPVGELTFHSDPLGDQTDRNHAIRSFANRVHVWFSAIPSFEKKETSDAAYLRKMVGACADPSVTIPKIAEVLELFFRVKPELEIET
;
A
#
# COMPACT_ATOMS: atom_id res chain seq x y z
N MET A 1 26.10 -29.66 79.31
CA MET A 1 27.56 -29.65 79.11
C MET A 1 27.77 -29.22 77.66
N GLY A 2 28.42 -28.12 77.27
CA GLY A 2 29.33 -27.17 77.90
C GLY A 2 30.30 -26.72 76.80
N SER A 3 30.42 -25.40 76.57
CA SER A 3 31.51 -24.65 75.88
C SER A 3 31.89 -25.05 74.43
N ALA A 4 31.73 -24.24 73.39
CA ALA A 4 32.31 -22.91 73.08
C ALA A 4 33.83 -22.89 72.85
N ILE A 5 34.23 -22.38 71.67
CA ILE A 5 35.43 -21.62 71.22
C ILE A 5 35.61 -21.97 69.71
N GLY A 6 35.59 -21.10 68.70
CA GLY A 6 35.60 -19.65 68.65
C GLY A 6 36.86 -19.13 67.97
N THR A 7 36.90 -19.06 66.64
CA THR A 7 37.73 -18.10 65.87
C THR A 7 37.08 -17.80 64.51
N GLN A 8 36.69 -16.54 64.32
CA GLN A 8 36.39 -15.83 63.06
C GLN A 8 37.52 -14.77 62.85
N PRO A 9 37.66 -14.04 61.70
CA PRO A 9 36.58 -13.55 60.82
C PRO A 9 36.87 -13.50 59.31
N GLY A 10 35.79 -13.33 58.53
CA GLY A 10 35.83 -13.04 57.09
C GLY A 10 34.43 -12.84 56.51
N PHE A 11 33.87 -11.65 56.77
CA PHE A 11 32.74 -10.95 56.12
C PHE A 11 31.58 -11.74 55.48
N ARG A 12 30.41 -11.60 56.11
CA ARG A 12 29.07 -11.88 55.56
C ARG A 12 28.52 -10.66 54.82
N THR A 13 27.78 -10.90 53.73
CA THR A 13 26.61 -10.07 53.41
C THR A 13 25.46 -11.00 53.02
N ALA A 14 24.38 -10.93 53.80
CA ALA A 14 23.14 -11.66 53.58
C ALA A 14 22.34 -11.02 52.45
N CYS A 15 21.79 -11.84 51.56
CA CYS A 15 20.82 -11.41 50.55
C CYS A 15 19.44 -11.33 51.23
N VAL A 16 18.92 -10.12 51.35
CA VAL A 16 17.58 -9.83 51.87
C VAL A 16 16.56 -10.10 50.76
N VAL A 17 15.59 -10.97 51.06
CA VAL A 17 14.38 -11.15 50.26
C VAL A 17 13.50 -9.91 50.47
N VAL A 18 13.27 -9.15 49.41
CA VAL A 18 12.29 -8.06 49.38
C VAL A 18 11.20 -8.39 48.38
N LEU A 19 10.03 -8.77 48.91
CA LEU A 19 8.76 -8.76 48.20
C LEU A 19 8.36 -7.31 47.93
N HIS A 20 8.16 -6.92 46.68
CA HIS A 20 7.50 -5.66 46.33
C HIS A 20 6.24 -5.94 45.51
N THR A 21 5.11 -5.76 46.18
CA THR A 21 3.78 -5.54 45.64
C THR A 21 3.76 -4.22 44.87
N TYR A 22 3.39 -4.23 43.59
CA TYR A 22 3.17 -3.00 42.80
C TYR A 22 1.68 -2.62 42.82
N PRO A 23 1.32 -1.36 43.10
CA PRO A 23 -0.04 -0.86 42.93
C PRO A 23 -0.30 -0.42 41.48
N VAL A 24 -1.53 -0.62 41.03
CA VAL A 24 -2.10 -0.10 39.78
C VAL A 24 -2.27 1.43 39.86
N PRO A 25 -1.85 2.21 38.86
CA PRO A 25 -2.36 3.56 38.68
C PRO A 25 -3.16 3.70 37.38
N GLN A 26 -4.46 3.99 37.52
CA GLN A 26 -5.19 4.78 36.53
C GLN A 26 -4.64 6.21 36.58
N LEU A 27 -4.11 6.76 35.48
CA LEU A 27 -4.41 8.14 35.04
C LEU A 27 -3.85 8.48 33.65
N LEU A 28 -4.57 9.42 33.03
CA LEU A 28 -4.49 9.99 31.69
C LEU A 28 -3.17 10.69 31.27
N ARG A 29 -2.92 10.61 29.96
CA ARG A 29 -2.45 11.65 29.01
C ARG A 29 -1.06 12.28 29.15
N THR A 30 -0.41 12.31 27.97
CA THR A 30 0.59 13.26 27.47
C THR A 30 1.93 13.31 28.20
N THR A 31 2.93 12.63 27.63
CA THR A 31 4.32 13.11 27.64
C THR A 31 4.99 12.68 26.34
N HIS A 32 5.67 13.65 25.72
CA HIS A 32 6.40 13.51 24.47
C HIS A 32 7.49 12.44 24.59
N CYS A 33 7.37 11.40 23.77
CA CYS A 33 8.43 10.42 23.57
C CYS A 33 9.57 11.11 22.79
N PHE A 34 10.71 11.32 23.45
CA PHE A 34 11.95 11.70 22.78
C PHE A 34 12.33 10.55 21.84
N LEU A 35 12.21 10.80 20.53
CA LEU A 35 12.59 9.89 19.47
C LEU A 35 14.10 9.60 19.56
N THR A 36 14.45 8.40 19.99
CA THR A 36 15.73 7.79 19.61
C THR A 36 15.81 7.71 18.08
N PRO A 37 16.99 7.90 17.45
CA PRO A 37 17.15 7.77 16.01
C PRO A 37 16.64 6.39 15.58
N ARG A 38 15.66 6.36 14.67
CA ARG A 38 15.14 5.11 14.09
C ARG A 38 16.32 4.34 13.47
N LEU A 39 16.54 3.09 13.86
CA LEU A 39 17.33 2.14 13.08
C LEU A 39 16.57 1.83 11.78
N ARG A 40 16.58 2.77 10.83
CA ARG A 40 15.90 2.71 9.52
C ARG A 40 16.75 1.96 8.47
N ASN A 41 17.45 0.88 8.84
CA ASN A 41 18.58 0.38 8.04
C ASN A 41 18.40 -1.00 7.39
N SER A 42 17.25 -1.65 7.46
CA SER A 42 17.03 -2.93 6.73
C SER A 42 15.87 -2.80 5.76
N MET A 43 16.16 -3.06 4.49
CA MET A 43 15.15 -3.28 3.44
C MET A 43 14.08 -4.26 3.93
N ARG A 44 12.81 -4.00 3.62
CA ARG A 44 11.70 -4.92 3.91
C ARG A 44 11.20 -5.57 2.63
N ILE A 45 10.87 -6.85 2.73
CA ILE A 45 10.30 -7.67 1.66
C ILE A 45 8.89 -8.09 2.09
N ASN A 46 7.88 -7.55 1.41
CA ASN A 46 6.48 -7.94 1.55
C ASN A 46 6.14 -9.03 0.53
N VAL A 47 5.94 -10.28 0.95
CA VAL A 47 5.70 -11.39 0.01
C VAL A 47 4.25 -11.49 -0.48
N HIS A 48 3.36 -10.62 0.00
CA HIS A 48 1.94 -10.73 -0.31
C HIS A 48 1.28 -9.35 -0.37
N ALA A 49 1.17 -8.82 -1.59
CA ALA A 49 0.29 -7.71 -1.93
C ALA A 49 -0.43 -8.00 -3.25
N HIS A 50 -1.68 -7.57 -3.36
CA HIS A 50 -2.46 -7.59 -4.58
C HIS A 50 -2.42 -6.22 -5.26
N VAL A 51 -2.31 -6.21 -6.60
CA VAL A 51 -2.40 -4.97 -7.40
C VAL A 51 -3.54 -5.11 -8.39
N PHE A 52 -4.76 -4.92 -7.88
CA PHE A 52 -5.96 -4.87 -8.70
C PHE A 52 -6.85 -3.71 -8.26
N ASN A 53 -7.66 -3.23 -9.19
CA ASN A 53 -8.82 -2.37 -8.94
C ASN A 53 -10.09 -3.07 -9.43
N PHE A 54 -11.27 -2.54 -9.11
CA PHE A 54 -12.54 -3.16 -9.51
C PHE A 54 -12.61 -3.37 -11.02
N SER A 55 -12.21 -2.39 -11.83
CA SER A 55 -12.22 -2.48 -13.30
C SER A 55 -11.38 -3.63 -13.84
N SER A 56 -10.23 -3.90 -13.22
CA SER A 56 -9.27 -4.93 -13.66
C SER A 56 -9.72 -6.37 -13.37
N ILE A 57 -10.68 -6.55 -12.46
CA ILE A 57 -11.20 -7.86 -12.06
C ILE A 57 -12.72 -7.98 -12.27
N LEU A 58 -13.41 -7.02 -12.88
CA LEU A 58 -14.88 -6.99 -12.93
C LEU A 58 -15.51 -8.10 -13.81
N THR A 59 -15.77 -9.25 -13.21
CA THR A 59 -16.51 -10.37 -13.80
C THR A 59 -17.77 -10.70 -13.01
N LYS A 60 -18.59 -11.64 -13.51
CA LYS A 60 -19.74 -12.16 -12.74
C LYS A 60 -19.29 -12.77 -11.42
N GLU A 61 -18.24 -13.58 -11.50
CA GLU A 61 -17.66 -14.31 -10.40
C GLU A 61 -17.10 -13.33 -9.37
N THR A 62 -16.37 -12.28 -9.80
CA THR A 62 -15.85 -11.26 -8.87
C THR A 62 -16.95 -10.59 -8.05
N ILE A 63 -18.08 -10.25 -8.65
CA ILE A 63 -19.21 -9.64 -7.93
C ILE A 63 -19.76 -10.60 -6.87
N LEU A 64 -19.87 -11.90 -7.18
CA LEU A 64 -20.29 -12.91 -6.22
C LEU A 64 -19.29 -13.05 -5.07
N LEU A 65 -17.99 -13.12 -5.39
CA LEU A 65 -16.95 -13.23 -4.38
C LEU A 65 -16.87 -11.99 -3.48
N LEU A 66 -16.98 -10.79 -4.05
CA LEU A 66 -17.06 -9.54 -3.30
C LEU A 66 -18.30 -9.53 -2.40
N SER A 67 -19.44 -10.02 -2.88
CA SER A 67 -20.64 -10.14 -2.04
C SER A 67 -20.37 -10.99 -0.80
N HIS A 68 -19.73 -12.14 -0.94
CA HIS A 68 -19.38 -13.00 0.20
C HIS A 68 -18.33 -12.38 1.12
N ARG A 69 -17.33 -11.69 0.55
CA ARG A 69 -16.25 -11.08 1.34
C ARG A 69 -16.74 -9.89 2.15
N LEU A 70 -17.65 -9.09 1.61
CA LEU A 70 -18.15 -7.86 2.24
C LEU A 70 -19.30 -8.13 3.23
N THR A 71 -19.91 -9.31 3.23
CA THR A 71 -20.89 -9.70 4.25
C THR A 71 -20.20 -9.88 5.60
N GLY A 72 -20.74 -9.24 6.65
CA GLY A 72 -20.21 -9.36 8.01
C GLY A 72 -18.89 -8.62 8.26
N ARG A 73 -18.45 -7.79 7.31
CA ARG A 73 -17.32 -6.86 7.48
C ARG A 73 -17.80 -5.48 7.90
N ASN A 74 -16.84 -4.65 8.26
CA ASN A 74 -16.95 -3.24 8.66
C ASN A 74 -17.51 -2.29 7.58
N LEU A 75 -18.02 -2.81 6.45
CA LEU A 75 -18.70 -2.02 5.41
C LEU A 75 -20.22 -2.00 5.69
N PRO A 76 -20.85 -0.82 5.86
CA PRO A 76 -22.29 -0.73 6.08
C PRO A 76 -23.08 -1.44 4.98
N GLU A 77 -24.04 -2.29 5.34
CA GLU A 77 -24.81 -3.11 4.39
C GLU A 77 -25.41 -2.31 3.22
N PRO A 78 -26.00 -1.12 3.42
CA PRO A 78 -26.56 -0.38 2.30
C PRO A 78 -25.49 0.14 1.33
N LEU A 79 -24.27 0.44 1.81
CA LEU A 79 -23.14 0.82 0.94
C LEU A 79 -22.60 -0.39 0.17
N ARG A 80 -22.50 -1.55 0.84
CA ARG A 80 -22.18 -2.83 0.20
C ARG A 80 -23.15 -3.13 -0.94
N ASP A 81 -24.45 -3.08 -0.66
CA ASP A 81 -25.48 -3.44 -1.64
C ASP A 81 -25.51 -2.45 -2.81
N ALA A 82 -25.30 -1.16 -2.53
CA ALA A 82 -25.14 -0.15 -3.56
C ALA A 82 -23.90 -0.39 -4.44
N LEU A 83 -22.74 -0.69 -3.85
CA LEU A 83 -21.52 -1.03 -4.59
C LEU A 83 -21.73 -2.26 -5.47
N LEU A 84 -22.29 -3.33 -4.91
CA LEU A 84 -22.54 -4.57 -5.67
C LEU A 84 -23.54 -4.32 -6.81
N SER A 85 -24.58 -3.51 -6.58
CA SER A 85 -25.53 -3.09 -7.63
C SER A 85 -24.82 -2.29 -8.73
N TYR A 86 -24.00 -1.30 -8.36
CA TYR A 86 -23.22 -0.49 -9.27
C TYR A 86 -22.27 -1.34 -10.14
N LEU A 87 -21.49 -2.23 -9.52
CA LEU A 87 -20.57 -3.11 -10.25
C LEU A 87 -21.33 -4.07 -11.18
N ARG A 88 -22.53 -4.53 -10.80
CA ARG A 88 -23.40 -5.35 -11.66
C ARG A 88 -23.86 -4.58 -12.90
N THR A 89 -24.29 -3.33 -12.77
CA THR A 89 -24.76 -2.52 -13.90
C THR A 89 -23.63 -2.08 -14.82
N ARG A 90 -22.44 -1.83 -14.27
CA ARG A 90 -21.24 -1.41 -15.01
C ARG A 90 -20.35 -2.55 -15.52
N ARG A 91 -20.71 -3.82 -15.29
CA ARG A 91 -19.91 -4.99 -15.71
C ARG A 91 -19.51 -5.00 -17.18
N LYS A 92 -20.35 -4.43 -18.06
CA LYS A 92 -20.10 -4.33 -19.51
C LYS A 92 -19.48 -3.00 -19.96
N SER A 93 -19.35 -2.02 -19.06
CA SER A 93 -18.77 -0.71 -19.36
C SER A 93 -17.27 -0.80 -19.67
N ARG A 94 -16.69 0.26 -20.24
CA ARG A 94 -15.24 0.32 -20.45
C ARG A 94 -14.54 0.54 -19.10
N PRO A 95 -13.29 0.08 -18.92
CA PRO A 95 -12.57 0.23 -17.64
C PRO A 95 -12.50 1.65 -17.08
N GLY A 96 -12.53 2.67 -17.94
CA GLY A 96 -12.53 4.09 -17.53
C GLY A 96 -13.90 4.66 -17.15
N ASP A 97 -15.00 3.93 -17.39
CA ASP A 97 -16.36 4.35 -17.04
C ASP A 97 -16.72 3.99 -15.59
N ILE A 98 -15.87 3.18 -14.94
CA ILE A 98 -16.00 2.82 -13.53
C ILE A 98 -15.11 3.78 -12.74
N SER A 99 -15.73 4.67 -11.98
CA SER A 99 -15.03 5.64 -11.15
C SER A 99 -15.78 5.85 -9.84
N PHE A 100 -15.06 6.37 -8.84
CA PHE A 100 -15.66 6.74 -7.57
C PHE A 100 -16.75 7.81 -7.77
N ASP A 101 -16.53 8.78 -8.66
CA ASP A 101 -17.50 9.85 -8.94
C ASP A 101 -18.79 9.32 -9.57
N ASP A 102 -18.69 8.36 -10.51
CA ASP A 102 -19.87 7.72 -11.09
C ASP A 102 -20.62 6.89 -10.05
N PHE A 103 -19.91 6.12 -9.22
CA PHE A 103 -20.52 5.39 -8.11
C PHE A 103 -21.22 6.34 -7.13
N HIS A 104 -20.55 7.41 -6.72
CA HIS A 104 -21.11 8.42 -5.84
C HIS A 104 -22.39 9.03 -6.43
N ARG A 105 -22.40 9.38 -7.72
CA ARG A 105 -23.59 9.89 -8.41
C ARG A 105 -24.76 8.91 -8.35
N THR A 106 -24.52 7.59 -8.37
CA THR A 106 -25.58 6.59 -8.24
C THR A 106 -26.18 6.47 -6.84
N ILE A 107 -25.43 6.83 -5.80
CA ILE A 107 -25.92 6.80 -4.42
C ILE A 107 -26.37 8.17 -3.91
N ARG A 108 -25.95 9.27 -4.54
CA ARG A 108 -26.32 10.65 -4.17
C ARG A 108 -27.84 10.81 -4.09
N GLY A 109 -28.32 11.50 -3.05
CA GLY A 109 -29.75 11.75 -2.83
C GLY A 109 -30.57 10.54 -2.36
N THR A 110 -29.99 9.33 -2.32
CA THR A 110 -30.68 8.15 -1.78
C THR A 110 -30.75 8.19 -0.24
N ARG A 111 -31.71 7.45 0.34
CA ARG A 111 -31.75 7.24 1.81
C ARG A 111 -30.44 6.64 2.34
N ILE A 112 -29.71 5.88 1.50
CA ILE A 112 -28.41 5.27 1.81
C ILE A 112 -27.36 6.34 2.02
N PHE A 113 -27.20 7.27 1.06
CA PHE A 113 -26.28 8.41 1.18
C PHE A 113 -26.57 9.25 2.41
N ASN A 114 -27.85 9.53 2.68
CA ASN A 114 -28.26 10.31 3.85
C ASN A 114 -28.00 9.59 5.19
N ARG A 115 -27.96 8.26 5.21
CA ARG A 115 -27.73 7.47 6.42
C ARG A 115 -26.24 7.24 6.70
N ILE A 116 -25.42 7.20 5.65
CA ILE A 116 -24.00 6.82 5.73
C ILE A 116 -23.08 8.04 5.76
N ILE A 117 -23.44 9.12 5.06
CA ILE A 117 -22.64 10.35 4.99
C ILE A 117 -23.20 11.33 6.03
N PRO A 118 -22.41 11.71 7.06
CA PRO A 118 -22.84 12.67 8.07
C PRO A 118 -23.38 13.95 7.42
N LYS A 119 -24.48 14.52 7.93
CA LYS A 119 -25.15 15.70 7.35
C LYS A 119 -24.19 16.85 7.02
N ARG A 120 -23.19 17.08 7.88
CA ARG A 120 -22.13 18.09 7.73
C ARG A 120 -21.23 17.90 6.51
N LEU A 121 -21.09 16.67 6.01
CA LEU A 121 -20.25 16.34 4.87
C LEU A 121 -21.00 16.39 3.54
N ARG A 122 -22.33 16.42 3.57
CA ARG A 122 -23.14 16.43 2.34
C ARG A 122 -22.83 17.66 1.49
N GLY A 123 -22.67 18.83 2.10
CA GLY A 123 -22.26 20.05 1.39
C GLY A 123 -20.87 19.96 0.73
N PHE A 124 -19.95 19.19 1.30
CA PHE A 124 -18.64 18.91 0.70
C PHE A 124 -18.76 17.98 -0.51
N PHE A 125 -19.51 16.87 -0.38
CA PHE A 125 -19.83 15.99 -1.50
C PHE A 125 -20.67 16.69 -2.58
N ASP A 126 -21.48 17.67 -2.20
CA ASP A 126 -22.28 18.45 -3.15
C ASP A 126 -21.45 19.52 -3.87
N SER A 127 -20.25 19.90 -3.37
CA SER A 127 -19.42 20.99 -3.91
C SER A 127 -18.09 20.56 -4.57
N HIS A 128 -17.54 19.39 -4.24
CA HIS A 128 -16.20 18.95 -4.71
C HIS A 128 -16.25 17.85 -5.79
N LEU A 129 -17.42 17.58 -6.37
CA LEU A 129 -17.67 16.43 -7.24
C LEU A 129 -17.93 16.74 -8.72
N ASP A 130 -17.80 18.02 -9.10
CA ASP A 130 -17.65 18.42 -10.50
C ASP A 130 -16.18 18.43 -10.96
N LEU A 131 -15.25 18.03 -10.07
CA LEU A 131 -13.83 17.93 -10.39
C LEU A 131 -13.52 16.55 -10.99
N PRO A 132 -12.69 16.49 -12.05
CA PRO A 132 -12.33 15.22 -12.69
C PRO A 132 -11.56 14.31 -11.71
N PRO A 133 -11.58 12.97 -11.89
CA PRO A 133 -10.86 12.07 -11.01
C PRO A 133 -9.35 12.28 -11.20
N SER A 134 -8.77 13.06 -10.28
CA SER A 134 -7.37 13.47 -10.18
C SER A 134 -6.86 13.17 -8.75
N SER A 135 -5.60 13.50 -8.45
CA SER A 135 -5.07 13.48 -7.08
C SER A 135 -5.89 14.32 -6.09
N GLU A 136 -6.70 15.26 -6.57
CA GLU A 136 -7.57 16.12 -5.77
C GLU A 136 -8.77 15.37 -5.17
N THR A 137 -9.37 14.38 -5.84
CA THR A 137 -10.46 13.57 -5.27
C THR A 137 -9.97 12.70 -4.12
N THR A 138 -8.72 12.22 -4.22
CA THR A 138 -8.03 11.45 -3.18
C THR A 138 -7.67 12.36 -2.00
N ALA A 139 -7.05 13.51 -2.25
CA ALA A 139 -6.75 14.49 -1.21
C ALA A 139 -8.01 15.04 -0.54
N ALA A 140 -9.12 15.18 -1.29
CA ALA A 140 -10.42 15.57 -0.79
C ALA A 140 -11.03 14.49 0.12
N LEU A 141 -10.92 13.20 -0.23
CA LEU A 141 -11.32 12.10 0.63
C LEU A 141 -10.45 12.06 1.90
N THR A 142 -9.13 12.20 1.78
CA THR A 142 -8.21 12.24 2.92
C THR A 142 -8.51 13.44 3.84
N SER A 143 -8.71 14.63 3.27
CA SER A 143 -9.10 15.85 4.01
C SER A 143 -10.48 15.71 4.67
N LEU A 144 -11.40 14.97 4.04
CA LEU A 144 -12.71 14.65 4.61
C LEU A 144 -12.60 13.71 5.81
N LEU A 145 -11.75 12.69 5.71
CA LEU A 145 -11.45 11.76 6.81
C LEU A 145 -10.77 12.50 7.96
N GLU A 146 -9.84 13.41 7.67
CA GLU A 146 -9.19 14.27 8.66
C GLU A 146 -10.18 15.26 9.31
N ALA A 147 -11.04 15.92 8.54
CA ALA A 147 -12.05 16.85 9.05
C ALA A 147 -13.14 16.17 9.90
N THR A 148 -13.41 14.88 9.67
CA THR A 148 -14.35 14.10 10.49
C THR A 148 -13.76 13.59 11.80
N LEU A 149 -12.43 13.45 11.89
CA LEU A 149 -11.70 13.05 13.10
C LEU A 149 -11.56 14.18 14.14
N ILE A 150 -11.79 15.44 13.76
CA ILE A 150 -11.62 16.62 14.64
C ILE A 150 -12.79 16.78 15.64
N ASP A 151 -13.95 16.17 15.39
CA ASP A 151 -15.12 16.28 16.27
C ASP A 151 -15.28 15.05 17.20
N ARG A 152 -14.75 15.18 18.42
CA ARG A 152 -14.58 14.10 19.41
C ARG A 152 -15.88 13.45 19.92
N HIS A 153 -17.04 13.99 19.58
CA HIS A 153 -18.32 13.45 20.06
C HIS A 153 -19.08 12.60 19.03
N GLN A 154 -18.66 12.60 17.76
CA GLN A 154 -19.27 11.81 16.67
C GLN A 154 -18.26 11.45 15.56
N ALA A 155 -17.00 11.16 15.92
CA ALA A 155 -16.03 10.68 14.93
C ALA A 155 -16.56 9.38 14.28
N PRO A 156 -16.55 9.26 12.94
CA PRO A 156 -16.84 7.99 12.30
C PRO A 156 -15.89 6.92 12.85
N SER A 157 -16.37 5.69 13.04
CA SER A 157 -15.50 4.61 13.46
C SER A 157 -14.37 4.41 12.45
N SER A 158 -13.20 3.97 12.92
CA SER A 158 -12.05 3.57 12.09
C SER A 158 -12.47 2.68 10.91
N ASP A 159 -13.45 1.83 11.15
CA ASP A 159 -14.12 0.94 10.21
C ASP A 159 -14.65 1.64 8.95
N VAL A 160 -15.30 2.79 9.12
CA VAL A 160 -15.85 3.56 7.99
C VAL A 160 -14.74 4.21 7.19
N ILE A 161 -13.73 4.76 7.86
CA ILE A 161 -12.54 5.37 7.24
C ILE A 161 -11.81 4.35 6.37
N ASN A 162 -11.51 3.20 6.96
CA ASN A 162 -10.88 2.06 6.30
C ASN A 162 -11.69 1.57 5.08
N ALA A 163 -13.02 1.47 5.23
CA ALA A 163 -13.90 1.11 4.12
C ALA A 163 -13.82 2.10 2.95
N PHE A 164 -13.76 3.41 3.22
CA PHE A 164 -13.62 4.43 2.17
C PHE A 164 -12.25 4.41 1.50
N GLU A 165 -11.16 4.20 2.25
CA GLU A 165 -9.82 4.03 1.66
C GLU A 165 -9.73 2.80 0.78
N TRP A 166 -10.31 1.68 1.21
CA TRP A 166 -10.41 0.48 0.37
C TRP A 166 -11.22 0.76 -0.91
N LEU A 167 -12.33 1.50 -0.83
CA LEU A 167 -13.10 1.91 -2.00
C LEU A 167 -12.27 2.83 -2.91
N ARG A 168 -11.54 3.80 -2.36
CA ARG A 168 -10.68 4.71 -3.12
C ARG A 168 -9.69 3.94 -3.99
N ILE A 169 -8.98 2.98 -3.40
CA ILE A 169 -8.04 2.12 -4.13
C ILE A 169 -8.78 1.24 -5.13
N GLY A 170 -9.91 0.65 -4.74
CA GLY A 170 -10.75 -0.17 -5.61
C GLY A 170 -11.26 0.57 -6.86
N PHE A 171 -11.50 1.89 -6.76
CA PHE A 171 -11.97 2.73 -7.86
C PHE A 171 -10.86 3.42 -8.66
N MET A 172 -9.58 3.17 -8.35
CA MET A 172 -8.47 3.63 -9.19
C MET A 172 -8.60 3.08 -10.61
N LYS A 173 -8.20 3.88 -11.61
CA LYS A 173 -8.46 3.59 -13.01
C LYS A 173 -7.54 2.49 -13.55
N ARG A 174 -6.27 2.50 -13.14
CA ARG A 174 -5.22 1.60 -13.64
C ARG A 174 -4.56 0.84 -12.50
N ILE A 175 -3.99 -0.33 -12.81
CA ILE A 175 -3.12 -1.06 -11.88
C ILE A 175 -1.87 -0.23 -11.54
N ASP A 176 -1.41 0.60 -12.48
CA ASP A 176 -0.33 1.56 -12.25
C ASP A 176 -0.66 2.48 -11.08
N ASP A 177 -1.87 3.07 -11.05
CA ASP A 177 -2.30 3.96 -9.96
C ASP A 177 -2.33 3.21 -8.60
N VAL A 178 -2.79 1.96 -8.59
CA VAL A 178 -2.82 1.09 -7.40
C VAL A 178 -1.41 0.77 -6.90
N THR A 179 -0.47 0.58 -7.83
CA THR A 179 0.93 0.28 -7.53
C THR A 179 1.68 1.52 -7.07
N ASP A 180 1.40 2.68 -7.68
CA ASP A 180 1.93 3.97 -7.26
C ASP A 180 1.51 4.25 -5.80
N ASP A 181 0.24 4.00 -5.44
CA ASP A 181 -0.27 4.11 -4.06
C ASP A 181 0.46 3.15 -3.10
N LEU A 182 0.59 1.87 -3.46
CA LEU A 182 1.36 0.89 -2.70
C LEU A 182 2.80 1.34 -2.43
N VAL A 183 3.49 1.85 -3.47
CA VAL A 183 4.88 2.31 -3.37
C VAL A 183 5.03 3.53 -2.46
N THR A 184 3.99 4.35 -2.27
CA THR A 184 4.04 5.45 -1.28
C THR A 184 4.17 4.96 0.17
N HIS A 185 3.88 3.69 0.43
CA HIS A 185 4.00 3.05 1.74
C HIS A 185 5.28 2.21 1.91
N MET A 186 6.17 2.27 0.92
CA MET A 186 7.42 1.53 0.84
C MET A 186 8.62 2.47 1.00
N ASP A 187 9.62 2.06 1.77
CA ASP A 187 10.93 2.74 1.76
C ASP A 187 11.68 2.46 0.44
N ASP A 188 12.75 3.21 0.15
CA ASP A 188 13.38 3.25 -1.19
C ASP A 188 13.88 1.88 -1.70
N ASP A 189 14.37 1.01 -0.82
CA ASP A 189 14.88 -0.31 -1.17
C ASP A 189 13.87 -1.43 -0.92
N ASP A 190 12.70 -1.13 -0.36
CA ASP A 190 11.68 -2.15 -0.08
C ASP A 190 11.27 -2.89 -1.36
N VAL A 191 10.98 -4.18 -1.18
CA VAL A 191 10.54 -5.10 -2.22
C VAL A 191 9.16 -5.61 -1.88
N THR A 192 8.27 -5.66 -2.86
CA THR A 192 6.94 -6.23 -2.70
C THR A 192 6.62 -7.20 -3.83
N VAL A 193 6.17 -8.38 -3.46
CA VAL A 193 5.55 -9.34 -4.38
C VAL A 193 4.13 -8.87 -4.69
N VAL A 194 3.84 -8.72 -5.98
CA VAL A 194 2.52 -8.28 -6.45
C VAL A 194 1.76 -9.41 -7.15
N LEU A 195 0.51 -9.57 -6.74
CA LEU A 195 -0.32 -10.72 -7.05
C LEU A 195 -1.54 -10.30 -7.89
N PRO A 196 -1.68 -10.79 -9.14
CA PRO A 196 -2.92 -10.65 -9.88
C PRO A 196 -3.97 -11.61 -9.33
N MET A 197 -5.18 -11.57 -9.87
CA MET A 197 -6.33 -12.41 -9.52
C MET A 197 -6.88 -13.13 -10.75
N ASP A 198 -6.91 -14.46 -10.70
CA ASP A 198 -7.44 -15.31 -11.77
C ASP A 198 -8.84 -15.86 -11.41
N ILE A 199 -9.81 -14.95 -11.34
CA ILE A 199 -11.18 -15.21 -10.87
C ILE A 199 -12.08 -15.85 -11.95
N ILE A 200 -11.61 -15.96 -13.18
CA ILE A 200 -12.45 -16.42 -14.30
C ILE A 200 -12.56 -17.95 -14.30
N ASP A 201 -13.72 -18.50 -14.64
CA ASP A 201 -13.96 -19.95 -14.64
C ASP A 201 -13.82 -20.59 -16.05
N ARG A 202 -14.16 -21.88 -16.18
CA ARG A 202 -14.14 -22.59 -17.48
C ARG A 202 -15.11 -21.99 -18.51
N LYS A 203 -16.22 -21.41 -18.06
CA LYS A 203 -17.28 -20.83 -18.88
C LYS A 203 -17.03 -19.36 -19.24
N ALA A 204 -15.92 -18.78 -18.77
CA ALA A 204 -15.55 -17.41 -19.03
C ALA A 204 -15.60 -17.06 -20.53
N GLY A 205 -16.24 -15.95 -20.85
CA GLY A 205 -16.33 -15.46 -22.23
C GLY A 205 -15.04 -14.80 -22.71
N LYS A 206 -14.98 -14.43 -24.00
CA LYS A 206 -13.83 -13.72 -24.59
C LYS A 206 -13.44 -12.45 -23.81
N ARG A 207 -14.44 -11.70 -23.31
CA ARG A 207 -14.22 -10.47 -22.53
C ARG A 207 -13.53 -10.73 -21.19
N GLU A 208 -13.98 -11.74 -20.45
CA GLU A 208 -13.41 -12.08 -19.13
C GLU A 208 -11.99 -12.63 -19.27
N ARG A 209 -11.73 -13.43 -20.31
CA ARG A 209 -10.38 -13.86 -20.68
C ARG A 209 -9.48 -12.67 -21.03
N ALA A 210 -9.94 -11.77 -21.90
CA ALA A 210 -9.18 -10.57 -22.26
C ALA A 210 -8.90 -9.68 -21.04
N LEU A 211 -9.85 -9.58 -20.11
CA LEU A 211 -9.69 -8.84 -18.87
C LEU A 211 -8.59 -9.45 -17.98
N PHE A 212 -8.60 -10.77 -17.78
CA PHE A 212 -7.54 -11.47 -17.02
C PHE A 212 -6.16 -11.30 -17.68
N LEU A 213 -6.07 -11.50 -19.00
CA LEU A 213 -4.81 -11.33 -19.73
C LEU A 213 -4.28 -9.90 -19.62
N LYS A 214 -5.16 -8.90 -19.72
CA LYS A 214 -4.79 -7.49 -19.51
C LYS A 214 -4.30 -7.24 -18.08
N GLN A 215 -5.00 -7.77 -17.08
CA GLN A 215 -4.62 -7.64 -15.68
C GLN A 215 -3.23 -8.23 -15.41
N LEU A 216 -2.95 -9.42 -15.95
CA LEU A 216 -1.65 -10.06 -15.84
C LEU A 216 -0.56 -9.24 -16.55
N GLU A 217 -0.84 -8.70 -17.73
CA GLU A 217 0.10 -7.86 -18.46
C GLU A 217 0.40 -6.55 -17.73
N ASP A 218 -0.64 -5.89 -17.21
CA ASP A 218 -0.51 -4.70 -16.38
C ASP A 218 0.29 -5.01 -15.10
N THR A 219 0.11 -6.18 -14.50
CA THR A 219 0.88 -6.60 -13.30
C THR A 219 2.36 -6.81 -13.63
N LYS A 220 2.70 -7.48 -14.74
CA LYS A 220 4.09 -7.66 -15.20
C LYS A 220 4.79 -6.32 -15.46
N ARG A 221 4.08 -5.36 -16.07
CA ARG A 221 4.60 -4.03 -16.36
C ARG A 221 5.06 -3.30 -15.09
N GLN A 222 4.51 -3.61 -13.92
CA GLN A 222 4.93 -2.96 -12.68
C GLN A 222 6.39 -3.27 -12.31
N ALA A 223 6.91 -4.43 -12.70
CA ALA A 223 8.35 -4.73 -12.54
C ALA A 223 9.24 -3.80 -13.38
N LEU A 224 8.77 -3.36 -14.54
CA LEU A 224 9.49 -2.37 -15.37
C LEU A 224 9.34 -0.95 -14.80
N ARG A 225 8.19 -0.67 -14.18
CA ARG A 225 7.89 0.64 -13.55
C ARG A 225 8.61 0.82 -12.22
N TYR A 226 9.01 -0.26 -11.55
CA TYR A 226 9.73 -0.24 -10.28
C TYR A 226 10.75 -1.39 -10.22
N PRO A 227 11.83 -1.35 -11.03
CA PRO A 227 12.77 -2.46 -11.19
C PRO A 227 13.39 -2.94 -9.88
N GLY A 228 13.25 -4.22 -9.58
CA GLY A 228 13.75 -4.85 -8.36
C GLY A 228 12.94 -4.56 -7.09
N ARG A 229 12.02 -3.58 -7.12
CA ARG A 229 11.12 -3.27 -6.00
C ARG A 229 9.78 -3.97 -6.11
N ILE A 230 9.27 -4.18 -7.33
CA ILE A 230 8.01 -4.89 -7.55
C ILE A 230 8.28 -6.20 -8.26
N LEU A 231 7.87 -7.31 -7.63
CA LEU A 231 8.11 -8.68 -8.08
C LEU A 231 6.78 -9.37 -8.43
N PRO A 232 6.39 -9.44 -9.72
CA PRO A 232 5.14 -10.04 -10.14
C PRO A 232 5.14 -11.56 -9.94
N PHE A 233 4.05 -12.10 -9.42
CA PHE A 233 3.76 -13.53 -9.50
C PHE A 233 2.74 -13.82 -10.60
N ALA A 234 2.90 -14.96 -11.26
CA ALA A 234 1.92 -15.49 -12.20
C ALA A 234 0.75 -16.14 -11.46
N LYS A 235 -0.29 -16.51 -12.22
CA LYS A 235 -1.47 -17.23 -11.73
C LYS A 235 -1.78 -18.40 -12.65
N VAL A 236 -2.29 -19.47 -12.07
CA VAL A 236 -2.95 -20.55 -12.80
C VAL A 236 -4.31 -20.84 -12.16
N ASN A 237 -5.30 -21.13 -13.00
CA ASN A 237 -6.58 -21.66 -12.57
C ASN A 237 -6.83 -22.94 -13.38
N PRO A 238 -6.50 -24.12 -12.80
CA PRO A 238 -6.40 -25.39 -13.53
C PRO A 238 -7.74 -25.88 -14.10
N VAL A 239 -8.88 -25.22 -13.79
CA VAL A 239 -10.15 -25.52 -14.45
C VAL A 239 -10.14 -25.16 -15.94
N ARG A 240 -9.18 -24.33 -16.38
CA ARG A 240 -8.95 -23.91 -17.77
C ARG A 240 -7.62 -24.46 -18.27
N THR A 241 -7.63 -25.13 -19.42
CA THR A 241 -6.45 -25.79 -20.01
C THR A 241 -5.41 -24.79 -20.54
N ASP A 242 -5.83 -23.62 -21.01
CA ASP A 242 -4.96 -22.54 -21.49
C ASP A 242 -4.18 -21.86 -20.36
N SER A 243 -4.67 -21.92 -19.12
CA SER A 243 -4.07 -21.23 -17.98
C SER A 243 -2.65 -21.70 -17.67
N PHE A 244 -2.33 -22.98 -17.89
CA PHE A 244 -0.97 -23.50 -17.73
C PHE A 244 0.01 -22.83 -18.70
N HIS A 245 -0.36 -22.69 -19.97
CA HIS A 245 0.50 -22.05 -20.97
C HIS A 245 0.71 -20.56 -20.65
N VAL A 246 -0.35 -19.84 -20.28
CA VAL A 246 -0.26 -18.42 -19.88
C VAL A 246 0.66 -18.25 -18.67
N MET A 247 0.55 -19.12 -17.67
CA MET A 247 1.39 -19.13 -16.48
C MET A 247 2.85 -19.46 -16.82
N ARG A 248 3.07 -20.55 -17.56
CA ARG A 248 4.40 -21.00 -17.99
C ARG A 248 5.12 -19.90 -18.79
N ASP A 249 4.44 -19.26 -19.73
CA ASP A 249 5.07 -18.23 -20.57
C ASP A 249 5.48 -17.00 -19.74
N ALA A 250 4.67 -16.62 -18.74
CA ALA A 250 5.01 -15.54 -17.81
C ALA A 250 6.23 -15.87 -16.92
N LEU A 251 6.34 -17.11 -16.44
CA LEU A 251 7.48 -17.56 -15.62
C LEU A 251 8.75 -17.82 -16.44
N HIS A 252 8.61 -18.47 -17.60
CA HIS A 252 9.73 -18.83 -18.46
C HIS A 252 10.42 -17.59 -19.03
N SER A 253 9.64 -16.59 -19.42
CA SER A 253 10.18 -15.31 -19.90
C SER A 253 10.92 -14.52 -18.82
N GLY A 254 10.66 -14.79 -17.53
CA GLY A 254 11.16 -14.00 -16.42
C GLY A 254 10.30 -12.78 -16.07
N ALA A 255 9.17 -12.56 -16.76
CA ALA A 255 8.25 -11.45 -16.43
C ALA A 255 7.57 -11.61 -15.06
N CYS A 256 7.45 -12.85 -14.58
CA CYS A 256 7.01 -13.18 -13.23
C CYS A 256 8.06 -14.06 -12.53
N VAL A 257 8.23 -13.89 -11.21
CA VAL A 257 9.27 -14.59 -10.43
C VAL A 257 8.75 -15.74 -9.57
N GLY A 258 7.43 -15.87 -9.44
CA GLY A 258 6.75 -16.84 -8.57
C GLY A 258 5.34 -17.14 -9.05
N LEU A 259 4.69 -18.11 -8.42
CA LEU A 259 3.32 -18.51 -8.73
C LEU A 259 2.40 -18.28 -7.52
N LYS A 260 1.22 -17.67 -7.72
CA LYS A 260 0.17 -17.66 -6.69
C LYS A 260 -0.95 -18.64 -7.03
N LEU A 261 -1.34 -19.46 -6.06
CA LEU A 261 -2.48 -20.36 -6.13
C LEU A 261 -3.64 -19.85 -5.28
N TYR A 262 -4.86 -20.16 -5.73
CA TYR A 262 -6.11 -19.78 -5.08
C TYR A 262 -7.17 -20.91 -5.22
N PRO A 263 -6.92 -22.13 -4.70
CA PRO A 263 -7.85 -23.27 -4.81
C PRO A 263 -9.28 -22.99 -4.32
N SER A 264 -9.43 -22.06 -3.37
CA SER A 264 -10.72 -21.55 -2.88
C SER A 264 -11.62 -20.96 -3.97
N LEU A 265 -11.09 -20.68 -5.17
CA LEU A 265 -11.87 -20.30 -6.36
C LEU A 265 -12.55 -21.50 -7.05
N GLY A 266 -12.48 -22.69 -6.45
CA GLY A 266 -13.24 -23.88 -6.85
C GLY A 266 -12.44 -24.85 -7.71
N TYR A 267 -11.16 -25.05 -7.38
CA TYR A 267 -10.36 -26.11 -7.96
C TYR A 267 -9.57 -26.88 -6.90
N PRO A 268 -9.47 -28.21 -7.01
CA PRO A 268 -8.65 -29.01 -6.11
C PRO A 268 -7.15 -28.87 -6.40
N VAL A 269 -6.33 -29.34 -5.46
CA VAL A 269 -4.87 -29.37 -5.57
C VAL A 269 -4.35 -30.57 -6.36
N HIS A 270 -5.24 -31.49 -6.74
CA HIS A 270 -4.94 -32.66 -7.56
C HIS A 270 -5.60 -32.55 -8.94
N GLY A 271 -4.88 -32.93 -9.99
CA GLY A 271 -5.35 -32.94 -11.37
C GLY A 271 -4.20 -32.68 -12.34
N SER A 272 -4.34 -33.10 -13.60
CA SER A 272 -3.23 -33.05 -14.57
C SER A 272 -2.63 -31.65 -14.74
N VAL A 273 -3.46 -30.61 -14.87
CA VAL A 273 -3.00 -29.23 -15.06
C VAL A 273 -2.28 -28.69 -13.80
N MET A 274 -2.75 -29.04 -12.61
CA MET A 274 -2.07 -28.66 -11.36
C MET A 274 -0.75 -29.43 -11.22
N GLU A 275 -0.74 -30.71 -11.54
CA GLU A 275 0.46 -31.54 -11.51
C GLU A 275 1.52 -31.05 -12.52
N ASP A 276 1.14 -30.68 -13.75
CA ASP A 276 2.02 -30.03 -14.72
C ASP A 276 2.56 -28.70 -14.20
N THR A 277 1.71 -27.92 -13.53
CA THR A 277 2.09 -26.65 -12.90
C THR A 277 3.15 -26.87 -11.82
N LEU A 278 2.94 -27.83 -10.92
CA LEU A 278 3.83 -28.10 -9.79
C LEU A 278 5.18 -28.66 -10.27
N ARG A 279 5.17 -29.59 -11.23
CA ARG A 279 6.41 -30.07 -11.88
C ARG A 279 7.20 -28.94 -12.53
N TYR A 280 6.52 -28.02 -13.21
CA TYR A 280 7.19 -26.87 -13.80
C TYR A 280 7.81 -25.97 -12.72
N CYS A 281 7.07 -25.68 -11.65
CA CYS A 281 7.57 -24.84 -10.56
C CYS A 281 8.76 -25.47 -9.84
N GLU A 282 8.71 -26.77 -9.56
CA GLU A 282 9.81 -27.52 -8.97
C GLU A 282 11.05 -27.47 -9.87
N LYS A 283 10.91 -27.87 -11.14
CA LYS A 283 12.02 -27.92 -12.11
C LYS A 283 12.69 -26.55 -12.28
N GLU A 284 11.90 -25.49 -12.34
CA GLU A 284 12.39 -24.14 -12.62
C GLU A 284 12.68 -23.31 -11.36
N SER A 285 12.64 -23.94 -10.17
CA SER A 285 12.84 -23.31 -8.86
C SER A 285 11.95 -22.07 -8.65
N VAL A 286 10.68 -22.17 -9.04
CA VAL A 286 9.69 -21.11 -8.89
C VAL A 286 8.98 -21.29 -7.54
N PRO A 287 9.05 -20.31 -6.62
CA PRO A 287 8.31 -20.38 -5.37
C PRO A 287 6.81 -20.28 -5.60
N VAL A 288 6.04 -21.09 -4.87
CA VAL A 288 4.58 -21.10 -4.91
C VAL A 288 4.04 -20.43 -3.65
N LEU A 289 3.13 -19.48 -3.81
CA LEU A 289 2.39 -18.88 -2.69
C LEU A 289 0.93 -19.31 -2.81
N LEU A 290 0.40 -19.97 -1.80
CA LEU A 290 -0.93 -20.54 -1.79
C LEU A 290 -1.82 -19.74 -0.83
N HIS A 291 -3.01 -19.34 -1.26
CA HIS A 291 -4.01 -18.84 -0.31
C HIS A 291 -4.35 -19.91 0.74
N CYS A 292 -4.10 -19.68 2.03
CA CYS A 292 -4.32 -20.68 3.09
C CYS A 292 -4.97 -20.10 4.35
N ASN A 293 -6.21 -19.63 4.18
CA ASN A 293 -7.21 -19.57 5.23
C ASN A 293 -8.56 -19.99 4.62
N ASP A 294 -9.56 -20.27 5.45
CA ASP A 294 -10.88 -20.68 4.96
C ASP A 294 -11.82 -19.48 4.70
N THR A 295 -11.28 -18.25 4.76
CA THR A 295 -11.99 -16.98 4.52
C THR A 295 -11.53 -16.30 3.21
N GLY A 296 -11.74 -15.00 3.06
CA GLY A 296 -11.32 -14.23 1.87
C GLY A 296 -12.13 -14.52 0.60
N PHE A 297 -11.47 -14.44 -0.56
CA PHE A 297 -12.09 -14.74 -1.87
C PHE A 297 -12.31 -16.26 -1.99
N ARG A 298 -13.55 -16.71 -1.88
CA ARG A 298 -13.91 -18.13 -2.04
C ARG A 298 -15.21 -18.29 -2.80
N LYS A 299 -15.27 -19.28 -3.69
CA LYS A 299 -16.46 -19.58 -4.49
C LYS A 299 -17.60 -20.12 -3.63
N SER A 300 -17.26 -20.93 -2.63
CA SER A 300 -18.20 -21.40 -1.61
C SER A 300 -17.44 -21.77 -0.33
N ARG A 301 -18.19 -22.04 0.74
CA ARG A 301 -17.67 -22.59 2.00
C ARG A 301 -16.93 -23.92 1.80
N LYS A 302 -17.42 -24.75 0.87
CA LYS A 302 -16.81 -26.04 0.53
C LYS A 302 -15.51 -25.85 -0.25
N ASP A 303 -15.50 -24.95 -1.22
CA ASP A 303 -14.33 -24.71 -2.07
C ASP A 303 -13.13 -24.18 -1.26
N ALA A 304 -13.37 -23.46 -0.17
CA ALA A 304 -12.31 -23.04 0.75
C ALA A 304 -11.46 -24.22 1.24
N GLN A 305 -12.05 -25.41 1.44
CA GLN A 305 -11.33 -26.59 1.92
C GLN A 305 -10.27 -27.11 0.94
N HIS A 306 -10.30 -26.70 -0.34
CA HIS A 306 -9.20 -26.99 -1.26
C HIS A 306 -7.88 -26.29 -0.87
N CYS A 307 -7.94 -25.31 0.02
CA CYS A 307 -6.77 -24.65 0.60
C CYS A 307 -6.29 -25.31 1.91
N ASN A 308 -6.92 -26.39 2.36
CA ASN A 308 -6.54 -27.06 3.60
C ASN A 308 -5.11 -27.61 3.47
N PRO A 309 -4.18 -27.23 4.38
CA PRO A 309 -2.78 -27.65 4.31
C PRO A 309 -2.61 -29.17 4.33
N ARG A 310 -3.51 -29.93 4.96
CA ARG A 310 -3.42 -31.40 5.03
C ARG A 310 -3.52 -32.07 3.65
N GLU A 311 -4.18 -31.44 2.68
CA GLU A 311 -4.27 -31.94 1.30
C GLU A 311 -2.93 -31.86 0.55
N TRP A 312 -1.95 -31.10 1.07
CA TRP A 312 -0.66 -30.89 0.45
C TRP A 312 0.40 -31.92 0.84
N LEU A 313 0.11 -32.82 1.79
CA LEU A 313 1.07 -33.82 2.24
C LEU A 313 1.59 -34.69 1.09
N SER A 314 0.68 -35.26 0.29
CA SER A 314 1.04 -36.09 -0.86
C SER A 314 1.75 -35.30 -1.96
N VAL A 315 1.39 -34.04 -2.14
CA VAL A 315 2.06 -33.13 -3.07
C VAL A 315 3.51 -32.90 -2.64
N LEU A 316 3.75 -32.63 -1.36
CA LEU A 316 5.09 -32.37 -0.82
C LEU A 316 5.96 -33.64 -0.75
N ASP A 317 5.35 -34.81 -0.57
CA ASP A 317 6.06 -36.10 -0.69
C ASP A 317 6.46 -36.38 -2.16
N THR A 318 5.69 -35.92 -3.14
CA THR A 318 5.95 -36.14 -4.58
C THR A 318 6.93 -35.12 -5.16
N HIS A 319 6.71 -33.83 -4.89
CA HIS A 319 7.48 -32.70 -5.42
C HIS A 319 8.55 -32.26 -4.41
N THR A 320 9.58 -33.09 -4.27
CA THR A 320 10.66 -33.01 -3.27
C THR A 320 11.49 -31.72 -3.23
N ASN A 321 11.49 -30.90 -4.29
CA ASN A 321 12.21 -29.62 -4.34
C ASN A 321 11.27 -28.40 -4.41
N LEU A 322 9.96 -28.60 -4.33
CA LEU A 322 8.99 -27.51 -4.35
C LEU A 322 9.10 -26.65 -3.08
N LYS A 323 9.23 -25.33 -3.26
CA LYS A 323 9.04 -24.33 -2.20
C LYS A 323 7.62 -23.80 -2.24
N ILE A 324 6.91 -23.87 -1.13
CA ILE A 324 5.53 -23.39 -0.99
C ILE A 324 5.35 -22.53 0.26
N CYS A 325 4.65 -21.41 0.13
CA CYS A 325 4.15 -20.59 1.23
C CYS A 325 2.64 -20.77 1.40
N PHE A 326 2.19 -21.15 2.59
CA PHE A 326 0.79 -21.16 3.00
C PHE A 326 0.41 -19.77 3.55
N ALA A 327 -0.14 -18.93 2.67
CA ALA A 327 -0.44 -17.54 3.00
C ALA A 327 -1.50 -17.42 4.09
N HIS A 328 -1.39 -16.37 4.90
CA HIS A 328 -2.20 -16.11 6.09
C HIS A 328 -2.04 -17.14 7.21
N PHE A 329 -1.11 -18.08 7.12
CA PHE A 329 -0.79 -19.06 8.17
C PHE A 329 -2.01 -19.71 8.85
N GLY A 330 -3.08 -20.01 8.10
CA GLY A 330 -4.33 -20.56 8.65
C GLY A 330 -5.08 -19.63 9.60
N GLY A 331 -4.76 -18.33 9.63
CA GLY A 331 -5.03 -17.44 10.74
C GLY A 331 -6.38 -16.76 10.78
N GLN A 332 -7.30 -17.13 9.91
CA GLN A 332 -8.72 -16.78 10.02
C GLN A 332 -9.57 -18.03 9.81
N SER A 333 -10.65 -18.13 10.59
CA SER A 333 -11.64 -19.21 10.47
C SER A 333 -13.00 -18.66 10.03
N GLN A 334 -13.63 -19.33 9.08
CA GLN A 334 -14.97 -19.02 8.58
C GLN A 334 -16.07 -19.26 9.62
N ASP A 335 -15.77 -20.04 10.67
CA ASP A 335 -16.64 -20.27 11.82
C ASP A 335 -16.47 -19.19 12.91
N GLY A 336 -15.59 -18.20 12.68
CA GLY A 336 -15.28 -17.15 13.65
C GLY A 336 -14.55 -17.65 14.90
N LYS A 337 -14.07 -18.89 14.89
CA LYS A 337 -13.29 -19.46 15.99
C LYS A 337 -11.90 -18.80 16.02
N PRO A 338 -11.41 -18.34 17.19
CA PRO A 338 -10.06 -17.82 17.30
C PRO A 338 -9.05 -18.93 17.00
N VAL A 339 -8.06 -18.61 16.17
CA VAL A 339 -6.93 -19.51 15.86
C VAL A 339 -5.69 -19.01 16.60
N TRP A 340 -5.12 -17.90 16.13
CA TRP A 340 -3.91 -17.31 16.73
C TRP A 340 -4.20 -16.55 18.02
N THR A 341 -5.43 -16.11 18.25
CA THR A 341 -5.85 -15.40 19.46
C THR A 341 -6.43 -16.33 20.53
N ALA A 342 -6.48 -17.64 20.28
CA ALA A 342 -6.85 -18.63 21.28
C ALA A 342 -5.75 -18.77 22.36
N PRO A 343 -6.08 -19.16 23.60
CA PRO A 343 -5.09 -19.33 24.67
C PRO A 343 -3.91 -20.25 24.30
N GLU A 344 -4.18 -21.24 23.46
CA GLU A 344 -3.21 -22.11 22.79
C GLU A 344 -3.65 -22.32 21.33
N LEU A 345 -2.70 -22.55 20.42
CA LEU A 345 -3.00 -22.89 19.03
C LEU A 345 -3.83 -24.18 18.95
N PRO A 346 -5.04 -24.17 18.36
CA PRO A 346 -5.88 -25.37 18.28
C PRO A 346 -5.24 -26.43 17.38
N GLN A 347 -5.14 -27.68 17.85
CA GLN A 347 -4.48 -28.78 17.13
C GLN A 347 -5.20 -29.18 15.82
N ASP A 348 -6.51 -28.98 15.75
CA ASP A 348 -7.31 -29.23 14.56
C ASP A 348 -7.22 -28.08 13.53
N SER A 349 -6.67 -26.93 13.91
CA SER A 349 -6.54 -25.75 13.04
C SER A 349 -5.61 -25.96 11.86
N TRP A 350 -5.77 -25.12 10.83
CA TRP A 350 -4.86 -25.09 9.70
C TRP A 350 -3.49 -24.55 10.07
N ALA A 351 -3.41 -23.60 11.02
CA ALA A 351 -2.14 -23.09 11.54
C ALA A 351 -1.29 -24.23 12.11
N PHE A 352 -1.89 -25.11 12.92
CA PHE A 352 -1.20 -26.27 13.48
C PHE A 352 -0.75 -27.26 12.40
N ALA A 353 -1.62 -27.57 11.42
CA ALA A 353 -1.24 -28.43 10.30
C ALA A 353 -0.10 -27.85 9.45
N ILE A 354 -0.03 -26.53 9.29
CA ILE A 354 1.10 -25.87 8.61
C ILE A 354 2.38 -26.04 9.42
N LEU A 355 2.34 -25.92 10.76
CA LEU A 355 3.49 -26.16 11.62
C LEU A 355 4.01 -27.61 11.49
N GLU A 356 3.11 -28.60 11.44
CA GLU A 356 3.49 -30.00 11.19
C GLU A 356 4.19 -30.17 9.83
N LEU A 357 3.73 -29.48 8.79
CA LEU A 357 4.37 -29.50 7.47
C LEU A 357 5.71 -28.77 7.46
N MET A 358 5.82 -27.64 8.17
CA MET A 358 7.07 -26.89 8.35
C MET A 358 8.14 -27.75 9.02
N GLU A 359 7.77 -28.49 10.06
CA GLU A 359 8.68 -29.41 10.75
C GLU A 359 9.09 -30.59 9.87
N ARG A 360 8.14 -31.15 9.10
CA ARG A 360 8.41 -32.31 8.24
C ARG A 360 9.23 -31.96 6.98
N TYR A 361 9.10 -30.74 6.47
CA TYR A 361 9.75 -30.30 5.22
C TYR A 361 10.51 -28.98 5.40
N PRO A 362 11.56 -28.96 6.24
CA PRO A 362 12.31 -27.74 6.53
C PRO A 362 12.96 -27.14 5.27
N GLY A 363 12.92 -25.82 5.16
CA GLY A 363 13.41 -25.03 4.02
C GLY A 363 12.49 -25.05 2.79
N ARG A 364 11.39 -25.81 2.82
CA ARG A 364 10.47 -26.01 1.68
C ARG A 364 9.06 -25.48 1.96
N VAL A 365 8.60 -25.55 3.21
CA VAL A 365 7.27 -25.09 3.61
C VAL A 365 7.39 -23.80 4.41
N TYR A 366 6.71 -22.76 3.94
CA TYR A 366 6.68 -21.43 4.53
C TYR A 366 5.24 -21.03 4.85
N ALA A 367 5.07 -19.97 5.63
CA ALA A 367 3.78 -19.30 5.78
C ALA A 367 4.00 -17.81 6.00
N ASP A 368 3.13 -16.99 5.42
CA ASP A 368 3.11 -15.55 5.70
C ASP A 368 2.00 -15.18 6.68
N ILE A 369 2.24 -14.12 7.45
CA ILE A 369 1.29 -13.60 8.42
C ILE A 369 0.39 -12.49 7.84
N SER A 370 0.24 -12.45 6.52
CA SER A 370 -0.52 -11.38 5.86
C SER A 370 -1.97 -11.35 6.33
N PHE A 371 -2.50 -10.14 6.54
CA PHE A 371 -3.87 -9.91 7.03
C PHE A 371 -4.17 -10.48 8.44
N HIS A 372 -3.17 -10.74 9.28
CA HIS A 372 -3.36 -11.06 10.70
C HIS A 372 -3.76 -9.81 11.50
N THR A 373 -5.05 -9.44 11.47
CA THR A 373 -5.57 -8.22 12.14
C THR A 373 -6.38 -8.51 13.40
N GLU A 374 -6.72 -9.77 13.68
CA GLU A 374 -7.61 -10.14 14.80
C GLU A 374 -6.98 -9.84 16.18
N GLN A 375 -5.66 -9.81 16.27
CA GLN A 375 -4.91 -9.50 17.49
C GLN A 375 -5.25 -8.13 18.11
N HIS A 376 -5.89 -7.21 17.38
CA HIS A 376 -6.16 -5.85 17.85
C HIS A 376 -7.58 -5.67 18.42
N ARG A 377 -8.37 -6.75 18.57
CA ARG A 377 -9.78 -6.65 19.03
C ARG A 377 -9.91 -6.52 20.55
N SER A 378 -9.03 -7.15 21.33
CA SER A 378 -9.02 -7.07 22.79
C SER A 378 -7.61 -7.28 23.34
N THR A 379 -7.36 -6.85 24.59
CA THR A 379 -6.08 -7.06 25.27
C THR A 379 -5.75 -8.54 25.44
N GLU A 380 -6.75 -9.39 25.68
CA GLU A 380 -6.54 -10.84 25.80
C GLU A 380 -6.16 -11.47 24.45
N GLU A 381 -6.86 -11.09 23.37
CA GLU A 381 -6.54 -11.58 22.03
C GLU A 381 -5.14 -11.14 21.58
N GLU A 382 -4.73 -9.92 21.90
CA GLU A 382 -3.38 -9.40 21.64
C GLU A 382 -2.31 -10.21 22.38
N GLN A 383 -2.53 -10.49 23.67
CA GLN A 383 -1.61 -11.27 24.49
C GLN A 383 -1.47 -12.70 24.00
N ASN A 384 -2.59 -13.35 23.68
CA ASN A 384 -2.61 -14.71 23.15
C ASN A 384 -1.92 -14.79 21.78
N TYR A 385 -2.22 -13.84 20.89
CA TYR A 385 -1.54 -13.75 19.60
C TYR A 385 -0.03 -13.58 19.75
N ARG A 386 0.39 -12.62 20.59
CA ARG A 386 1.80 -12.38 20.88
C ARG A 386 2.48 -13.64 21.42
N LYS A 387 1.87 -14.30 22.40
CA LYS A 387 2.38 -15.55 22.98
C LYS A 387 2.56 -16.62 21.90
N ASN A 388 1.52 -16.89 21.11
CA ASN A 388 1.54 -17.94 20.09
C ASN A 388 2.58 -17.65 18.99
N LEU A 389 2.62 -16.42 18.47
CA LEU A 389 3.58 -16.03 17.45
C LEU A 389 5.02 -16.08 17.96
N LEU A 390 5.30 -15.56 19.17
CA LEU A 390 6.64 -15.63 19.75
C LEU A 390 7.05 -17.07 20.04
N SER A 391 6.13 -17.96 20.43
CA SER A 391 6.42 -19.38 20.60
C SER A 391 6.87 -20.02 19.29
N VAL A 392 6.19 -19.72 18.16
CA VAL A 392 6.57 -20.22 16.83
C VAL A 392 7.92 -19.65 16.39
N LEU A 393 8.16 -18.36 16.62
CA LEU A 393 9.40 -17.69 16.21
C LEU A 393 10.61 -18.01 17.12
N SER A 394 10.37 -18.58 18.30
CA SER A 394 11.43 -19.07 19.19
C SER A 394 11.88 -20.49 18.84
N ASP A 395 11.13 -21.20 17.99
CA ASP A 395 11.46 -22.55 17.54
C ASP A 395 12.28 -22.52 16.25
N ASP A 396 13.53 -22.97 16.31
CA ASP A 396 14.44 -23.03 15.16
C ASP A 396 13.88 -23.85 13.98
N ARG A 397 12.95 -24.77 14.22
CA ARG A 397 12.28 -25.56 13.17
C ARG A 397 11.33 -24.73 12.31
N CYS A 398 10.79 -23.63 12.87
CA CYS A 398 9.76 -22.82 12.21
C CYS A 398 10.21 -21.38 11.92
N ARG A 399 11.09 -20.81 12.76
CA ARG A 399 11.47 -19.39 12.72
C ARG A 399 11.86 -18.90 11.33
N ASP A 400 12.66 -19.69 10.60
CA ASP A 400 13.21 -19.29 9.31
C ASP A 400 12.23 -19.49 8.13
N GLN A 401 11.01 -19.96 8.44
CA GLN A 401 9.96 -20.28 7.47
C GLN A 401 8.72 -19.35 7.57
N VAL A 402 8.74 -18.40 8.51
CA VAL A 402 7.68 -17.40 8.68
C VAL A 402 8.02 -16.13 7.87
N LEU A 403 7.07 -15.65 7.07
CA LEU A 403 7.26 -14.55 6.12
C LEU A 403 6.37 -13.35 6.46
N TRP A 404 6.85 -12.15 6.18
CA TRP A 404 6.08 -10.92 6.26
C TRP A 404 5.25 -10.69 5.00
N GLY A 405 3.97 -10.34 5.17
CA GLY A 405 3.11 -9.87 4.09
C GLY A 405 2.01 -8.95 4.61
N THR A 406 1.39 -8.13 3.74
CA THR A 406 0.33 -7.20 4.18
C THR A 406 -1.07 -7.60 3.72
N ASP A 407 -1.20 -8.27 2.57
CA ASP A 407 -2.47 -8.45 1.84
C ASP A 407 -3.07 -7.11 1.35
N TYR A 408 -2.23 -6.11 1.04
CA TYR A 408 -2.67 -4.87 0.38
C TYR A 408 -3.47 -5.19 -0.91
N PRO A 409 -4.50 -4.42 -1.30
CA PRO A 409 -5.14 -3.35 -0.55
C PRO A 409 -6.20 -3.86 0.43
N LEU A 410 -6.38 -5.16 0.59
CA LEU A 410 -7.45 -5.73 1.42
C LEU A 410 -7.25 -5.36 2.89
N LEU A 411 -6.00 -5.28 3.35
CA LEU A 411 -5.62 -4.75 4.66
C LEU A 411 -6.28 -3.41 4.98
N ARG A 412 -6.48 -2.54 3.97
CA ARG A 412 -7.05 -1.20 4.15
C ARG A 412 -8.48 -1.18 4.66
N MET A 413 -9.17 -2.33 4.66
CA MET A 413 -10.47 -2.48 5.32
C MET A 413 -10.37 -2.52 6.85
N GLU A 414 -9.19 -2.78 7.41
CA GLU A 414 -8.98 -3.01 8.85
C GLU A 414 -7.88 -2.09 9.43
N ALA A 415 -6.82 -1.79 8.67
CA ALA A 415 -5.69 -0.98 9.13
C ALA A 415 -4.93 -0.30 7.97
N THR A 416 -4.13 0.72 8.28
CA THR A 416 -3.13 1.26 7.35
C THR A 416 -1.91 0.35 7.26
N ASP A 417 -1.17 0.36 6.15
CA ASP A 417 0.08 -0.42 6.02
C ASP A 417 1.13 0.00 7.05
N THR A 418 1.18 1.30 7.39
CA THR A 418 2.09 1.84 8.41
C THR A 418 1.73 1.31 9.79
N ASP A 419 0.47 1.47 10.22
CA ASP A 419 0.04 1.02 11.56
C ASP A 419 0.19 -0.49 11.70
N TYR A 420 -0.14 -1.25 10.65
CA TYR A 420 0.05 -2.70 10.62
C TYR A 420 1.53 -3.08 10.73
N THR A 421 2.42 -2.42 9.98
CA THR A 421 3.86 -2.71 10.07
C THR A 421 4.42 -2.35 11.44
N ASP A 422 4.11 -1.15 11.93
CA ASP A 422 4.68 -0.63 13.17
C ASP A 422 4.17 -1.40 14.39
N SER A 423 2.92 -1.89 14.37
CA SER A 423 2.40 -2.76 15.42
C SER A 423 3.18 -4.08 15.51
N PHE A 424 3.47 -4.71 14.36
CA PHE A 424 4.26 -5.94 14.32
C PHE A 424 5.72 -5.74 14.69
N ARG A 425 6.35 -4.65 14.24
CA ARG A 425 7.72 -4.30 14.66
C ARG A 425 7.79 -4.07 16.16
N THR A 426 6.80 -3.39 16.74
CA THR A 426 6.70 -3.19 18.20
C THR A 426 6.46 -4.51 18.92
N LEU A 427 5.63 -5.39 18.36
CA LEU A 427 5.31 -6.68 18.96
C LEU A 427 6.54 -7.61 19.00
N LEU A 428 7.28 -7.69 17.90
CA LEU A 428 8.37 -8.65 17.70
C LEU A 428 9.76 -8.11 18.11
N GLY A 429 9.94 -6.80 18.11
CA GLY A 429 11.26 -6.17 18.15
C GLY A 429 11.99 -6.27 16.79
N ASP A 430 13.02 -5.46 16.62
CA ASP A 430 13.69 -5.29 15.32
C ASP A 430 14.32 -6.58 14.78
N GLU A 431 14.94 -7.40 15.64
CA GLU A 431 15.62 -8.63 15.21
C GLU A 431 14.66 -9.65 14.58
N LEU A 432 13.59 -10.01 15.30
CA LEU A 432 12.59 -10.96 14.81
C LEU A 432 11.79 -10.38 13.65
N PHE A 433 11.48 -9.08 13.69
CA PHE A 433 10.82 -8.43 12.56
C PHE A 433 11.68 -8.50 11.30
N THR A 434 12.97 -8.13 11.37
CA THR A 434 13.90 -8.25 10.25
C THR A 434 14.07 -9.70 9.78
N ARG A 435 14.05 -10.69 10.67
CA ARG A 435 14.04 -12.11 10.28
C ARG A 435 12.89 -12.43 9.34
N ILE A 436 11.66 -12.14 9.75
CA ILE A 436 10.45 -12.48 8.96
C ILE A 436 10.24 -11.53 7.77
N SER A 437 10.77 -10.31 7.82
CA SER A 437 10.53 -9.26 6.83
C SER A 437 11.69 -9.02 5.88
N HIS A 438 12.80 -9.73 6.02
CA HIS A 438 13.98 -9.58 5.14
C HIS A 438 14.66 -10.92 4.87
N HIS A 439 15.20 -11.57 5.90
CA HIS A 439 15.98 -12.81 5.73
C HIS A 439 15.13 -13.96 5.14
N ASN A 440 14.00 -14.28 5.77
CA ASN A 440 13.18 -15.42 5.35
C ASN A 440 12.55 -15.19 3.96
N PRO A 441 11.97 -14.00 3.66
CA PRO A 441 11.48 -13.70 2.31
C PRO A 441 12.56 -13.78 1.23
N ALA A 442 13.79 -13.33 1.51
CA ALA A 442 14.89 -13.41 0.57
C ALA A 442 15.18 -14.87 0.18
N SER A 443 15.26 -15.76 1.17
CA SER A 443 15.46 -17.21 0.97
C SER A 443 14.30 -17.87 0.22
N PHE A 444 13.05 -17.51 0.57
CA PHE A 444 11.86 -18.01 -0.12
C PHE A 444 11.84 -17.62 -1.60
N LEU A 445 12.14 -16.35 -1.90
CA LEU A 445 12.09 -15.81 -3.26
C LEU A 445 13.33 -16.16 -4.10
N GLY A 446 14.45 -16.50 -3.46
CA GLY A 446 15.74 -16.70 -4.12
C GLY A 446 16.44 -15.38 -4.47
N LEU A 447 16.27 -14.34 -3.67
CA LEU A 447 16.97 -13.06 -3.88
C LEU A 447 18.45 -13.17 -3.49
N PRO A 448 19.37 -12.53 -4.24
CA PRO A 448 20.81 -12.60 -3.99
C PRO A 448 21.24 -11.71 -2.81
N LEU A 449 20.82 -12.07 -1.60
CA LEU A 449 21.09 -11.32 -0.38
C LEU A 449 21.88 -12.18 0.61
N HIS A 450 22.56 -11.54 1.55
CA HIS A 450 23.34 -12.22 2.60
C HIS A 450 24.46 -13.14 2.07
N GLY A 451 25.00 -12.83 0.88
CA GLY A 451 26.03 -13.64 0.24
C GLY A 451 25.51 -14.84 -0.55
N GLU A 452 24.19 -15.06 -0.59
CA GLU A 452 23.58 -16.12 -1.39
C GLU A 452 23.50 -15.73 -2.87
N PRO A 453 23.67 -16.68 -3.81
CA PRO A 453 23.47 -16.43 -5.22
C PRO A 453 21.98 -16.26 -5.55
N ALA A 454 21.69 -15.55 -6.65
CA ALA A 454 20.32 -15.42 -7.15
C ALA A 454 19.76 -16.78 -7.58
N GLY A 455 18.52 -17.07 -7.20
CA GLY A 455 17.77 -18.22 -7.69
C GLY A 455 17.52 -18.16 -9.20
N ALA A 456 17.30 -19.31 -9.84
CA ALA A 456 17.10 -19.39 -11.29
C ALA A 456 15.93 -18.52 -11.79
N ASN A 457 14.85 -18.44 -10.99
CA ASN A 457 13.71 -17.55 -11.22
C ASN A 457 14.11 -16.06 -11.21
N ILE A 458 14.95 -15.65 -10.25
CA ILE A 458 15.45 -14.28 -10.15
C ILE A 458 16.45 -13.97 -11.27
N ILE A 459 17.34 -14.90 -11.63
CA ILE A 459 18.26 -14.73 -12.78
C ILE A 459 17.47 -14.51 -14.08
N ARG A 460 16.40 -15.30 -14.33
CA ARG A 460 15.50 -15.07 -15.48
C ARG A 460 14.86 -13.69 -15.42
N HIS A 461 14.44 -13.26 -14.23
CA HIS A 461 13.83 -11.94 -14.04
C HIS A 461 14.80 -10.79 -14.33
N ILE A 462 16.02 -10.86 -13.84
CA ILE A 462 17.07 -9.86 -14.10
C ILE A 462 17.33 -9.77 -15.61
N LYS A 463 17.47 -10.91 -16.29
CA LYS A 463 17.64 -10.95 -17.76
C LYS A 463 16.42 -10.38 -18.50
N TRP A 464 15.21 -10.66 -18.03
CA TRP A 464 14.00 -10.10 -18.60
C TRP A 464 13.96 -8.58 -18.44
N LEU A 465 14.25 -8.06 -17.26
CA LEU A 465 14.35 -6.62 -17.01
C LEU A 465 15.43 -5.99 -17.89
N ALA A 466 16.63 -6.58 -17.98
CA ALA A 466 17.70 -6.11 -18.85
C ALA A 466 17.30 -6.07 -20.33
N ALA A 467 16.52 -7.04 -20.82
CA ALA A 467 16.01 -7.03 -22.20
C ALA A 467 14.91 -5.98 -22.44
N HIS A 468 14.27 -5.45 -21.38
CA HIS A 468 13.10 -4.57 -21.48
C HIS A 468 13.29 -3.21 -20.80
N HIS A 469 14.47 -2.91 -20.23
CA HIS A 469 14.74 -1.72 -19.42
C HIS A 469 14.54 -0.40 -20.18
N ALA A 470 14.67 -0.39 -21.51
CA ALA A 470 14.31 0.77 -22.34
C ALA A 470 12.82 1.18 -22.23
N ARG A 471 11.98 0.30 -21.66
CA ARG A 471 10.57 0.55 -21.33
C ARG A 471 10.34 0.82 -19.84
N ALA A 472 11.40 0.95 -19.05
CA ALA A 472 11.30 1.41 -17.67
C ALA A 472 10.97 2.90 -17.68
N VAL A 473 9.86 3.28 -17.05
CA VAL A 473 9.26 4.61 -17.21
C VAL A 473 9.25 5.39 -15.89
N GLN A 474 9.55 4.76 -14.76
CA GLN A 474 9.43 5.39 -13.45
C GLN A 474 10.27 4.66 -12.39
N GLY A 475 10.45 5.30 -11.23
CA GLY A 475 10.91 4.65 -9.99
C GLY A 475 12.41 4.42 -9.88
N ARG A 476 12.92 4.48 -8.64
CA ARG A 476 14.29 4.05 -8.34
C ARG A 476 14.38 2.52 -8.41
N THR A 477 15.43 2.02 -9.04
CA THR A 477 15.80 0.59 -8.98
C THR A 477 16.08 0.18 -7.53
N ALA A 478 15.81 -1.06 -7.12
CA ALA A 478 16.22 -1.54 -5.80
C ALA A 478 17.75 -1.73 -5.70
N ALA A 479 18.36 -1.50 -4.54
CA ALA A 479 19.80 -1.70 -4.32
C ALA A 479 20.30 -3.08 -4.75
N TRP A 480 19.63 -4.15 -4.31
CA TRP A 480 20.03 -5.53 -4.61
C TRP A 480 20.12 -5.82 -6.12
N LEU A 481 19.31 -5.14 -6.93
CA LEU A 481 19.33 -5.28 -8.38
C LEU A 481 20.45 -4.46 -9.00
N ARG A 482 20.69 -3.23 -8.53
CA ARG A 482 21.81 -2.39 -9.00
C ARG A 482 23.17 -3.05 -8.74
N ASP A 483 23.30 -3.70 -7.60
CA ASP A 483 24.55 -4.34 -7.16
C ASP A 483 24.81 -5.67 -7.87
N HIS A 484 23.80 -6.24 -8.53
CA HIS A 484 23.96 -7.45 -9.34
C HIS A 484 24.67 -7.13 -10.67
N PRO A 485 25.64 -7.96 -11.14
CA PRO A 485 26.40 -7.69 -12.37
C PRO A 485 25.53 -7.41 -13.61
N ASP A 486 24.50 -8.22 -13.84
CA ASP A 486 23.55 -8.05 -14.95
C ASP A 486 22.52 -6.93 -14.71
N GLY A 487 22.43 -6.41 -13.47
CA GLY A 487 21.45 -5.41 -13.07
C GLY A 487 21.97 -3.97 -13.07
N ALA A 488 23.30 -3.77 -13.10
CA ALA A 488 23.93 -2.44 -13.12
C ALA A 488 23.52 -1.57 -14.33
N ALA A 489 23.14 -2.19 -15.45
CA ALA A 489 22.63 -1.50 -16.63
C ALA A 489 21.12 -1.20 -16.56
N ILE A 490 20.39 -1.81 -15.62
CA ILE A 490 18.96 -1.66 -15.43
C ILE A 490 18.73 -0.41 -14.58
N ARG A 491 18.88 0.74 -15.22
CA ARG A 491 18.57 2.04 -14.61
C ARG A 491 17.08 2.29 -14.72
N GLY A 492 16.43 2.47 -13.58
CA GLY A 492 15.22 3.29 -13.53
C GLY A 492 15.58 4.72 -13.88
N THR A 493 14.61 5.63 -13.86
CA THR A 493 14.94 7.05 -13.89
C THR A 493 15.67 7.37 -12.57
N ASP A 494 17.01 7.34 -12.57
CA ASP A 494 17.91 7.60 -11.43
C ASP A 494 17.76 9.07 -10.98
N GLY A 495 16.59 9.46 -10.48
CA GLY A 495 16.31 10.84 -10.06
C GLY A 495 16.27 11.87 -11.19
N GLN A 496 16.69 11.56 -12.42
CA GLN A 496 16.35 12.37 -13.59
C GLN A 496 14.88 12.11 -13.94
N ALA A 497 14.00 12.83 -13.25
CA ALA A 497 12.76 13.23 -13.86
C ALA A 497 13.14 13.84 -15.21
N SER A 498 12.71 13.20 -16.30
CA SER A 498 12.77 13.82 -17.61
C SER A 498 12.21 15.25 -17.48
N THR A 499 13.04 16.25 -17.77
CA THR A 499 12.66 17.67 -17.80
C THR A 499 11.56 17.96 -18.82
N ASP A 500 11.23 16.98 -19.66
CA ASP A 500 10.22 17.02 -20.71
C ASP A 500 9.23 15.82 -20.63
N GLY A 501 9.13 15.18 -19.47
CA GLY A 501 8.18 14.09 -19.26
C GLY A 501 6.76 14.61 -19.02
N PRO A 502 5.70 13.86 -19.38
CA PRO A 502 4.29 14.23 -19.16
C PRO A 502 3.86 14.38 -17.69
N ALA A 503 4.83 14.38 -16.76
CA ALA A 503 4.65 14.63 -15.33
C ALA A 503 4.93 16.10 -14.92
N TRP A 504 5.50 16.93 -15.81
CA TRP A 504 5.63 18.38 -15.60
C TRP A 504 4.57 19.14 -16.39
N ASP A 505 3.53 19.61 -15.70
CA ASP A 505 2.55 20.54 -16.29
C ASP A 505 2.99 22.00 -16.07
N SER A 506 2.24 22.93 -16.68
CA SER A 506 2.47 24.38 -16.51
C SER A 506 2.36 24.86 -15.06
N ASN A 507 1.65 24.12 -14.19
CA ASN A 507 1.51 24.46 -12.77
C ASN A 507 2.84 24.28 -12.06
N ASN A 508 3.53 23.14 -12.29
CA ASN A 508 4.85 22.88 -11.70
C ASN A 508 5.89 23.96 -12.04
N ARG A 509 5.84 24.51 -13.26
CA ARG A 509 6.75 25.59 -13.72
C ARG A 509 6.51 26.92 -13.00
N ILE A 510 5.25 27.26 -12.74
CA ILE A 510 4.86 28.48 -12.01
C ILE A 510 5.21 28.33 -10.52
N HIS A 511 5.00 27.15 -9.93
CA HIS A 511 5.37 26.87 -8.53
C HIS A 511 6.87 27.00 -8.29
N THR A 512 7.68 26.44 -9.20
CA THR A 512 9.15 26.55 -9.15
C THR A 512 9.60 28.00 -9.33
N THR A 513 8.97 28.75 -10.24
CA THR A 513 9.31 30.17 -10.49
C THR A 513 8.93 31.06 -9.29
N LEU A 514 7.77 30.85 -8.67
CA LEU A 514 7.33 31.60 -7.49
C LEU A 514 8.21 31.28 -6.27
N PHE A 515 8.57 30.01 -6.08
CA PHE A 515 9.51 29.59 -5.04
C PHE A 515 10.87 30.28 -5.22
N ASN A 516 11.42 30.25 -6.43
CA ASN A 516 12.68 30.93 -6.75
C ASN A 516 12.60 32.45 -6.56
N PHE A 517 11.47 33.09 -6.89
CA PHE A 517 11.25 34.50 -6.64
C PHE A 517 11.25 34.84 -5.14
N LEU A 518 10.53 34.08 -4.31
CA LEU A 518 10.48 34.30 -2.86
C LEU A 518 11.84 34.04 -2.18
N TRP A 519 12.58 33.05 -2.69
CA TRP A 519 13.93 32.70 -2.25
C TRP A 519 14.95 33.77 -2.60
N ASN A 520 15.06 34.13 -3.88
CA ASN A 520 16.06 35.08 -4.37
C ASN A 520 15.85 36.51 -3.84
N ASN A 521 14.61 36.90 -3.52
CA ASN A 521 14.29 38.19 -2.91
C ASN A 521 14.33 38.17 -1.36
N ARG A 522 14.88 37.11 -0.74
CA ARG A 522 15.08 36.98 0.71
C ARG A 522 13.81 37.23 1.54
N HIS A 523 12.72 36.60 1.15
CA HIS A 523 11.47 36.59 1.92
C HIS A 523 11.19 35.22 2.59
N PRO A 524 12.13 34.61 3.36
CA PRO A 524 11.99 33.26 3.89
C PRO A 524 10.93 33.15 5.00
N ALA A 525 10.51 34.28 5.60
CA ALA A 525 9.46 34.32 6.61
C ALA A 525 8.13 33.69 6.12
N TYR A 526 7.89 33.70 4.81
CA TYR A 526 6.66 33.21 4.19
C TYR A 526 6.72 31.72 3.81
N LEU A 527 7.87 31.06 3.97
CA LEU A 527 8.02 29.63 3.72
C LEU A 527 7.54 28.81 4.93
N SER A 528 6.95 27.64 4.68
CA SER A 528 6.49 26.74 5.75
C SER A 528 7.66 26.22 6.60
N GLU A 529 7.41 25.83 7.86
CA GLU A 529 8.46 25.26 8.73
C GLU A 529 9.00 23.91 8.21
N ARG A 530 8.23 23.20 7.38
CA ARG A 530 8.72 22.02 6.65
C ARG A 530 9.75 22.44 5.60
N MET A 531 9.46 23.47 4.81
CA MET A 531 10.40 23.99 3.81
C MET A 531 11.62 24.62 4.46
N LYS A 532 11.47 25.41 5.52
CA LYS A 532 12.61 25.98 6.27
C LYS A 532 13.51 24.91 6.88
N ARG A 533 12.95 23.76 7.31
CA ARG A 533 13.75 22.59 7.75
C ARG A 533 14.50 21.97 6.59
N LEU A 534 13.82 21.68 5.48
CA LEU A 534 14.46 21.14 4.26
C LEU A 534 15.56 22.07 3.73
N LEU A 535 15.36 23.38 3.83
CA LEU A 535 16.33 24.42 3.46
C LEU A 535 17.55 24.49 4.37
N ARG A 536 17.40 24.18 5.67
CA ARG A 536 18.53 24.11 6.61
C ARG A 536 19.44 22.91 6.34
N ASP A 537 18.88 21.83 5.79
CA ASP A 537 19.57 20.54 5.66
C ASP A 537 20.27 20.35 4.30
N GLN A 538 19.99 21.17 3.27
CA GLN A 538 20.38 20.90 1.87
C GLN A 538 21.23 22.00 1.18
N GLY A 539 21.44 23.18 1.78
CA GLY A 539 22.24 24.26 1.18
C GLY A 539 21.55 25.04 0.03
N ASP A 540 22.31 25.92 -0.64
CA ASP A 540 21.80 27.03 -1.51
C ASP A 540 21.26 26.64 -2.91
N ALA A 541 20.95 25.36 -3.20
CA ALA A 541 20.54 24.91 -4.55
C ALA A 541 19.00 24.77 -4.71
N PRO A 542 18.28 25.70 -5.40
CA PRO A 542 16.82 25.80 -5.30
C PRO A 542 16.01 24.80 -6.15
N VAL A 543 16.56 24.34 -7.28
CA VAL A 543 15.84 23.49 -8.25
C VAL A 543 15.77 22.03 -7.76
N GLU A 544 16.90 21.49 -7.31
CA GLU A 544 17.00 20.15 -6.72
C GLU A 544 16.15 20.04 -5.45
N LEU A 545 16.03 21.16 -4.71
CA LEU A 545 15.21 21.23 -3.50
C LEU A 545 13.72 21.07 -3.82
N PHE A 546 13.19 21.72 -4.86
CA PHE A 546 11.78 21.61 -5.24
C PHE A 546 11.45 20.22 -5.81
N GLU A 547 12.38 19.64 -6.56
CA GLU A 547 12.28 18.27 -7.07
C GLU A 547 12.29 17.23 -5.94
N ALA A 548 13.02 17.48 -4.84
CA ALA A 548 13.02 16.63 -3.65
C ALA A 548 11.71 16.69 -2.85
N VAL A 549 10.94 17.80 -2.92
CA VAL A 549 9.70 17.92 -2.13
C VAL A 549 8.46 17.35 -2.81
N GLY A 550 8.46 17.22 -4.15
CA GLY A 550 7.39 16.57 -4.93
C GLY A 550 6.01 17.22 -4.77
N ARG A 551 5.41 17.69 -5.88
CA ARG A 551 3.99 18.15 -5.98
C ARG A 551 3.43 18.80 -4.70
N LEU A 552 4.09 19.82 -4.16
CA LEU A 552 3.50 20.63 -3.09
C LEU A 552 2.31 21.41 -3.66
N PRO A 553 1.09 21.28 -3.11
CA PRO A 553 0.02 22.22 -3.38
C PRO A 553 0.45 23.63 -2.97
N VAL A 554 -0.03 24.67 -3.66
CA VAL A 554 0.24 26.09 -3.29
C VAL A 554 -0.11 26.39 -1.83
N GLY A 555 -1.09 25.68 -1.27
CA GLY A 555 -1.48 25.79 0.13
C GLY A 555 -0.39 25.35 1.13
N GLU A 556 0.59 24.55 0.70
CA GLU A 556 1.75 24.15 1.52
C GLU A 556 2.98 25.04 1.28
N LEU A 557 2.98 25.84 0.21
CA LEU A 557 4.05 26.79 -0.13
C LEU A 557 4.09 28.03 0.78
N THR A 558 3.06 28.20 1.60
CA THR A 558 2.94 29.26 2.63
C THR A 558 2.20 28.60 3.80
N PHE A 559 2.64 28.61 5.06
CA PHE A 559 2.70 29.75 5.97
C PHE A 559 3.41 29.38 7.26
N HIS A 560 4.04 30.37 7.91
CA HIS A 560 4.17 30.40 9.37
C HIS A 560 2.89 31.01 9.96
N SER A 561 2.40 30.43 11.05
CA SER A 561 1.56 31.12 12.03
C SER A 561 2.49 31.86 12.98
N ASP A 562 2.61 33.18 12.86
CA ASP A 562 3.09 33.98 13.98
C ASP A 562 1.86 34.62 14.62
N PRO A 563 1.45 34.21 15.84
CA PRO A 563 0.45 34.94 16.58
C PRO A 563 1.14 36.14 17.21
N LEU A 564 0.92 37.34 16.66
CA LEU A 564 1.06 38.69 17.25
C LEU A 564 1.73 39.66 16.27
N GLY A 565 0.93 40.55 15.66
CA GLY A 565 1.43 41.71 14.92
C GLY A 565 0.44 42.25 13.88
N ASP A 566 0.40 43.58 13.74
CA ASP A 566 -0.51 44.47 12.99
C ASP A 566 -0.58 44.26 11.45
N GLN A 567 -0.52 43.02 10.95
CA GLN A 567 -0.57 42.67 9.52
C GLN A 567 -1.58 41.55 9.21
N THR A 568 -2.65 41.46 9.99
CA THR A 568 -3.72 40.47 9.83
C THR A 568 -4.38 40.55 8.44
N ASP A 569 -4.64 41.76 7.94
CA ASP A 569 -5.28 41.97 6.63
C ASP A 569 -4.36 41.60 5.46
N ARG A 570 -3.05 41.85 5.61
CA ARG A 570 -2.03 41.52 4.60
C ARG A 570 -1.82 40.02 4.48
N ASN A 571 -1.80 39.31 5.61
CA ASN A 571 -1.73 37.85 5.65
C ASN A 571 -3.02 37.21 5.14
N HIS A 572 -4.18 37.83 5.38
CA HIS A 572 -5.45 37.39 4.82
C HIS A 572 -5.50 37.57 3.29
N ALA A 573 -4.98 38.69 2.78
CA ALA A 573 -4.86 38.95 1.34
C ALA A 573 -3.95 37.93 0.64
N ILE A 574 -2.81 37.58 1.26
CA ILE A 574 -1.87 36.57 0.72
C ILE A 574 -2.45 35.15 0.79
N ARG A 575 -3.16 34.79 1.88
CA ARG A 575 -3.91 33.53 1.97
C ARG A 575 -5.00 33.44 0.90
N SER A 576 -5.75 34.52 0.75
CA SER A 576 -6.79 34.62 -0.26
C SER A 576 -6.19 34.59 -1.67
N PHE A 577 -5.01 35.17 -1.88
CA PHE A 577 -4.23 35.10 -3.12
C PHE A 577 -3.76 33.67 -3.44
N ALA A 578 -3.10 32.98 -2.50
CA ALA A 578 -2.63 31.61 -2.67
C ALA A 578 -3.78 30.64 -2.98
N ASN A 579 -4.90 30.79 -2.26
CA ASN A 579 -6.10 30.00 -2.50
C ASN A 579 -6.76 30.33 -3.83
N ARG A 580 -6.84 31.60 -4.25
CA ARG A 580 -7.45 31.98 -5.54
C ARG A 580 -6.61 31.53 -6.73
N VAL A 581 -5.28 31.60 -6.62
CA VAL A 581 -4.36 31.07 -7.64
C VAL A 581 -4.48 29.56 -7.74
N HIS A 582 -4.49 28.86 -6.61
CA HIS A 582 -4.69 27.41 -6.55
C HIS A 582 -6.01 26.99 -7.19
N VAL A 583 -7.12 27.62 -6.79
CA VAL A 583 -8.47 27.35 -7.32
C VAL A 583 -8.55 27.63 -8.82
N TRP A 584 -7.91 28.70 -9.32
CA TRP A 584 -7.96 29.06 -10.74
C TRP A 584 -7.17 28.07 -11.63
N PHE A 585 -5.98 27.64 -11.22
CA PHE A 585 -5.20 26.65 -11.97
C PHE A 585 -5.81 25.25 -11.93
N SER A 586 -6.46 24.88 -10.82
CA SER A 586 -7.22 23.62 -10.72
C SER A 586 -8.52 23.61 -11.54
N ALA A 587 -9.01 24.78 -11.99
CA ALA A 587 -10.29 24.91 -12.70
C ALA A 587 -10.19 24.89 -14.24
N ILE A 588 -9.00 24.74 -14.84
CA ILE A 588 -8.82 24.74 -16.32
C ILE A 588 -8.48 23.32 -16.81
N PRO A 589 -9.44 22.54 -17.35
CA PRO A 589 -9.25 21.12 -17.67
C PRO A 589 -8.41 20.84 -18.94
N SER A 590 -7.93 21.87 -19.66
CA SER A 590 -7.25 21.69 -20.96
C SER A 590 -6.31 22.86 -21.31
N PHE A 591 -5.25 23.04 -20.52
CA PHE A 591 -4.23 24.06 -20.83
C PHE A 591 -3.38 23.71 -22.08
N GLU A 592 -3.31 22.44 -22.48
CA GLU A 592 -2.50 21.99 -23.62
C GLU A 592 -3.12 22.26 -25.01
N LYS A 593 -4.37 22.73 -25.11
CA LYS A 593 -5.07 22.84 -26.42
C LYS A 593 -5.70 24.19 -26.76
N LYS A 594 -5.45 25.27 -26.02
CA LYS A 594 -5.87 26.62 -26.42
C LYS A 594 -4.69 27.59 -26.46
N GLU A 595 -4.10 27.72 -27.64
CA GLU A 595 -3.35 28.93 -28.02
C GLU A 595 -4.32 30.09 -28.27
N THR A 596 -5.00 30.59 -27.24
CA THR A 596 -5.77 31.84 -27.37
C THR A 596 -5.71 32.61 -26.06
N SER A 597 -5.13 33.83 -26.12
CA SER A 597 -4.94 34.85 -25.06
C SER A 597 -4.24 34.44 -23.74
N ASP A 598 -4.57 33.30 -23.14
CA ASP A 598 -4.20 32.96 -21.76
C ASP A 598 -2.71 32.60 -21.63
N ALA A 599 -2.13 31.97 -22.66
CA ALA A 599 -0.68 31.67 -22.71
C ALA A 599 0.21 32.90 -22.93
N ALA A 600 -0.31 33.99 -23.50
CA ALA A 600 0.43 35.26 -23.64
C ALA A 600 0.42 36.04 -22.32
N TYR A 601 -0.69 36.00 -21.59
CA TYR A 601 -0.82 36.62 -20.27
C TYR A 601 -0.05 35.86 -19.18
N LEU A 602 -0.01 34.53 -19.24
CA LEU A 602 0.86 33.71 -18.38
C LEU A 602 2.34 33.97 -18.63
N ARG A 603 2.76 34.18 -19.88
CA ARG A 603 4.13 34.62 -20.20
C ARG A 603 4.44 36.01 -19.63
N LYS A 604 3.48 36.94 -19.65
CA LYS A 604 3.60 38.23 -18.95
C LYS A 604 3.69 38.08 -17.43
N MET A 605 2.95 37.16 -16.83
CA MET A 605 2.97 36.88 -15.40
C MET A 605 4.29 36.26 -14.95
N VAL A 606 4.76 35.24 -15.67
CA VAL A 606 6.07 34.61 -15.46
C VAL A 606 7.18 35.63 -15.67
N GLY A 607 7.07 36.50 -16.68
CA GLY A 607 7.99 37.61 -16.91
C GLY A 607 7.99 38.64 -15.77
N ALA A 608 6.82 39.02 -15.25
CA ALA A 608 6.69 39.95 -14.13
C ALA A 608 7.20 39.38 -12.80
N CYS A 609 7.07 38.06 -12.58
CA CYS A 609 7.62 37.38 -11.40
C CYS A 609 9.12 37.06 -11.54
N ALA A 610 9.68 37.11 -12.75
CA ALA A 610 11.10 36.93 -12.99
C ALA A 610 11.90 38.25 -12.89
N ASP A 611 11.22 39.41 -12.90
CA ASP A 611 11.82 40.73 -12.74
C ASP A 611 12.11 41.02 -11.25
N PRO A 612 13.39 41.15 -10.85
CA PRO A 612 13.78 41.37 -9.44
C PRO A 612 13.31 42.72 -8.87
N SER A 613 12.91 43.67 -9.72
CA SER A 613 12.45 45.00 -9.30
C SER A 613 10.97 45.03 -8.85
N VAL A 614 10.23 43.94 -9.09
CA VAL A 614 8.80 43.87 -8.83
C VAL A 614 8.53 43.41 -7.39
N THR A 615 7.96 44.31 -6.57
CA THR A 615 7.60 44.01 -5.17
C THR A 615 6.34 43.15 -5.05
N ILE A 616 6.20 42.35 -3.97
CA ILE A 616 5.02 41.51 -3.68
C ILE A 616 3.68 42.30 -3.78
N PRO A 617 3.55 43.54 -3.27
CA PRO A 617 2.32 44.32 -3.43
C PRO A 617 1.98 44.65 -4.90
N LYS A 618 2.99 44.88 -5.74
CA LYS A 618 2.81 45.17 -7.17
C LYS A 618 2.30 43.94 -7.92
N ILE A 619 2.77 42.76 -7.54
CA ILE A 619 2.29 41.47 -8.06
C ILE A 619 0.82 41.26 -7.66
N ALA A 620 0.49 41.53 -6.39
CA ALA A 620 -0.90 41.45 -5.91
C ALA A 620 -1.83 42.43 -6.66
N GLU A 621 -1.36 43.64 -6.96
CA GLU A 621 -2.11 44.68 -7.68
C GLU A 621 -2.36 44.31 -9.16
N VAL A 622 -1.35 43.78 -9.86
CA VAL A 622 -1.48 43.26 -11.24
C VAL A 622 -2.48 42.10 -11.31
N LEU A 623 -2.50 41.26 -10.27
CA LEU A 623 -3.41 40.13 -10.18
C LEU A 623 -4.83 40.54 -9.74
N GLU A 624 -4.98 41.53 -8.86
CA GLU A 624 -6.29 42.12 -8.57
C GLU A 624 -6.92 42.73 -9.81
N LEU A 625 -6.13 43.43 -10.64
CA LEU A 625 -6.56 43.90 -11.96
C LEU A 625 -6.95 42.74 -12.89
N PHE A 626 -6.24 41.61 -12.84
CA PHE A 626 -6.56 40.42 -13.61
C PHE A 626 -7.89 39.76 -13.17
N PHE A 627 -8.13 39.62 -11.86
CA PHE A 627 -9.31 38.97 -11.32
C PHE A 627 -10.55 39.88 -11.24
N ARG A 628 -10.39 41.21 -11.27
CA ARG A 628 -11.51 42.17 -11.38
C ARG A 628 -12.11 42.26 -12.79
N VAL A 629 -11.40 41.82 -13.83
CA VAL A 629 -11.85 41.98 -15.23
C VAL A 629 -12.76 40.83 -15.71
N LYS A 630 -12.98 39.77 -14.92
CA LYS A 630 -13.97 38.71 -15.24
C LYS A 630 -14.96 38.34 -14.12
N PRO A 631 -15.84 39.26 -13.66
CA PRO A 631 -17.08 38.88 -12.98
C PRO A 631 -18.23 38.58 -13.96
N GLU A 632 -18.10 38.95 -15.24
CA GLU A 632 -19.16 38.84 -16.25
C GLU A 632 -18.78 37.80 -17.30
N LEU A 633 -18.98 36.53 -16.96
CA LEU A 633 -19.29 35.50 -17.95
C LEU A 633 -20.68 35.00 -17.59
N GLU A 634 -21.68 35.75 -18.05
CA GLU A 634 -23.03 35.25 -18.20
C GLU A 634 -22.95 33.93 -18.98
N ILE A 635 -23.35 32.86 -18.31
CA ILE A 635 -23.66 31.59 -18.97
C ILE A 635 -25.01 31.84 -19.65
N GLU A 636 -24.98 32.31 -20.90
CA GLU A 636 -26.13 32.12 -21.79
C GLU A 636 -26.31 30.62 -22.01
N THR A 637 -27.58 30.22 -21.87
CA THR A 637 -28.18 28.88 -21.74
C THR A 637 -27.73 27.81 -22.71
#